data_AF-D1QVE0-F1
#
_entry.id   AF-D1QVE0-F1
#
_cell.length_a   1.000
_cell.length_b   1.000
_cell.length_c   1.000
_cell.angle_alpha   90.00
_cell.angle_beta   90.00
_cell.angle_gamma   90.00
#
_symmetry.space_group_name_H-M   'P 1'
#
loop_
_entity.id
_entity.type
_entity.pdbx_description
1 polymer ?
#
loop_
_entity_poly.entity_id
_entity_poly.type
_entity_poly.pdbx_seq_one_letter_code
_entity_poly.pdbx_strand_id
1 'polypeptide(L)'
;MKKQVLTLGIGLLSATLLNAQTSPWPGHAVGNGGEFYLYNVATGLWLQNNNTVKDGWATAVNVGTRGLPITLEKTGPKTFKLRSTFRGGNGVSNKIGDAGLLYWDMPAENVGAWDISPADNFQSIHGYWLECDAMVLGADNNLLTTDKDKNSVWQLVTREERIADAKAKASVEHPVDVTWLIDAPDLATKNTTYKLDFTAAPHAEHSTYQGGWNIVKANTIQEFWNTQTFDYHQTINGLPNGTYKFSVRGYYRDGSSETRDYTMYGYGADKFANGTEQLRATYYANGTSAPIMSLYAGAKTAPEEGFSFQAEREKDQGSGLYVPNTPHEANYALWKGNYQNAEITVTVTDGTLKFGVRKEAGVVDDWCVISDFSLKYLGSKVLQTAEEALKGLKAIIATTKAFKGAVAPALNKQYTEAIQAADKALTSTDPVAINTATSALQKAYDAVAACAENYEALAKTVEICKTANKNNDTQFSTVIAEAENVAKTATADTDMKLALVNLRVARKIAAADKLPDIYKGAAAGAGEFYFYNIASQKFLMGGSDWNTHAAVDIPGVLFTVTAEGDGFTINRFGGKDGNYLGYNGYTDIPGKDVWAFIPVAGKKNVYNIVKGDNHTQGLAFAPQSNTDADEMMDKEFWNTVSVEAAVAKNANAEWKLVTKAERDALLTTATETRPVDATHLLASPGFNRPAMLEGWITDNRSDFKDANLGVIDRGRRTNPVCEAYYQQMFEVNQVVSNLSEGYYQVNMTGYYRDGSREDLQQKVANGTTPARHAMLYIEYKGKGNEVALPSIAAGINQCPGIGWKGAAGEQPDNVMDAAEYFESGLYKVYTRIIKVGPEGELTIGVTKDKQVDNDWAVFDNFRLTYFGKHVSQEIIDGINTVKSNSIENGKIYNLQGMEVKRPLKRGIYICNGKKFIVK
;
A
#
# COMPACT_ATOMS: atom_id res chain seq x y z
N MET A 1 -51.10 -42.62 -0.39
CA MET A 1 -50.97 -42.89 1.06
C MET A 1 -50.37 -41.67 1.74
N LYS A 2 -50.90 -41.33 2.91
CA LYS A 2 -50.66 -40.10 3.69
C LYS A 2 -49.23 -39.98 4.23
N LYS A 3 -48.63 -38.77 4.18
CA LYS A 3 -48.12 -37.95 5.31
C LYS A 3 -46.84 -37.16 4.98
N GLN A 4 -46.87 -35.89 5.41
CA GLN A 4 -45.74 -35.04 5.84
C GLN A 4 -44.77 -34.52 4.78
N VAL A 5 -44.98 -33.27 4.30
CA VAL A 5 -44.00 -32.16 4.33
C VAL A 5 -44.79 -30.84 4.22
N LEU A 6 -44.96 -30.13 5.34
CA LEU A 6 -45.35 -28.71 5.35
C LEU A 6 -44.93 -28.10 6.68
N THR A 7 -43.64 -27.77 6.78
CA THR A 7 -43.10 -26.99 7.91
C THR A 7 -41.79 -26.32 7.49
N LEU A 8 -41.86 -25.12 6.94
CA LEU A 8 -40.85 -24.04 7.00
C LEU A 8 -41.37 -22.87 6.16
N GLY A 9 -41.69 -21.76 6.82
CA GLY A 9 -42.18 -20.54 6.16
C GLY A 9 -43.48 -19.95 6.72
N ILE A 10 -43.71 -20.04 8.03
CA ILE A 10 -44.69 -19.16 8.68
C ILE A 10 -44.01 -18.55 9.92
N GLY A 11 -43.32 -17.43 9.67
CA GLY A 11 -42.96 -16.45 10.68
C GLY A 11 -43.65 -15.14 10.32
N LEU A 12 -44.95 -15.08 10.65
CA LEU A 12 -45.80 -13.87 10.74
C LEU A 12 -45.93 -12.99 9.49
N LEU A 13 -46.60 -13.51 8.46
CA LEU A 13 -47.53 -12.72 7.64
C LEU A 13 -48.94 -13.01 8.14
N SER A 14 -49.33 -12.37 9.23
CA SER A 14 -50.75 -12.22 9.56
C SER A 14 -51.32 -11.17 8.61
N ALA A 15 -51.84 -11.62 7.47
CA ALA A 15 -52.86 -10.89 6.72
C ALA A 15 -54.15 -10.89 7.57
N THR A 16 -54.15 -10.09 8.63
CA THR A 16 -55.33 -9.75 9.41
C THR A 16 -55.75 -8.35 9.00
N LEU A 17 -56.98 -8.25 8.47
CA LEU A 17 -57.87 -7.08 8.45
C LEU A 17 -57.20 -5.74 8.82
N LEU A 18 -57.16 -4.81 7.86
CA LEU A 18 -56.85 -3.39 8.00
C LEU A 18 -57.65 -2.75 9.16
N ASN A 19 -57.16 -2.91 10.38
CA ASN A 19 -57.40 -2.00 11.48
C ASN A 19 -56.19 -1.08 11.54
N ALA A 20 -56.44 0.22 11.59
CA ALA A 20 -55.43 1.27 11.75
C ALA A 20 -54.30 0.84 12.72
N GLN A 21 -53.10 0.58 12.19
CA GLN A 21 -51.94 0.24 12.98
C GLN A 21 -51.45 1.50 13.70
N THR A 22 -51.61 1.55 15.02
CA THR A 22 -50.86 2.52 15.84
C THR A 22 -49.37 2.20 15.73
N SER A 23 -48.55 3.18 15.38
CA SER A 23 -47.11 2.98 15.28
C SER A 23 -46.53 2.47 16.61
N PRO A 24 -45.61 1.49 16.59
CA PRO A 24 -44.93 1.04 17.79
C PRO A 24 -43.84 2.01 18.26
N TRP A 25 -43.55 3.07 17.51
CA TRP A 25 -42.47 4.00 17.78
C TRP A 25 -42.98 5.27 18.45
N PRO A 26 -42.29 5.77 19.49
CA PRO A 26 -42.67 7.01 20.15
C PRO A 26 -42.45 8.24 19.26
N GLY A 27 -41.59 8.14 18.24
CA GLY A 27 -41.33 9.20 17.25
C GLY A 27 -40.54 10.39 17.82
N HIS A 28 -39.66 10.97 17.01
CA HIS A 28 -38.81 12.08 17.41
C HIS A 28 -39.19 13.40 16.74
N ALA A 29 -39.07 14.50 17.48
CA ALA A 29 -39.18 15.84 16.92
C ALA A 29 -37.98 16.13 16.00
N VAL A 30 -38.23 16.70 14.82
CA VAL A 30 -37.18 17.00 13.81
C VAL A 30 -36.08 17.96 14.32
N GLY A 31 -36.40 18.89 15.23
CA GLY A 31 -35.43 19.79 15.86
C GLY A 31 -34.55 20.56 14.86
N ASN A 32 -33.23 20.48 15.04
CA ASN A 32 -32.23 21.07 14.14
C ASN A 32 -31.60 20.04 13.17
N GLY A 33 -32.19 18.85 13.04
CA GLY A 33 -31.63 17.72 12.28
C GLY A 33 -31.15 16.60 13.20
N GLY A 34 -30.45 15.61 12.62
CA GLY A 34 -29.96 14.42 13.31
C GLY A 34 -29.93 13.19 12.41
N GLU A 35 -29.45 12.06 12.92
CA GLU A 35 -29.48 10.78 12.21
C GLU A 35 -30.67 9.92 12.69
N PHE A 36 -31.48 9.47 11.75
CA PHE A 36 -32.70 8.70 12.02
C PHE A 36 -32.92 7.61 10.97
N TYR A 37 -33.75 6.64 11.30
CA TYR A 37 -34.41 5.76 10.36
C TYR A 37 -35.83 6.30 10.12
N LEU A 38 -36.22 6.39 8.85
CA LEU A 38 -37.55 6.88 8.47
C LEU A 38 -38.52 5.70 8.38
N TYR A 39 -39.48 5.65 9.31
CA TYR A 39 -40.51 4.62 9.40
C TYR A 39 -41.82 5.10 8.78
N ASN A 40 -42.37 4.37 7.83
CA ASN A 40 -43.67 4.65 7.25
C ASN A 40 -44.78 4.05 8.12
N VAL A 41 -45.65 4.91 8.68
CA VAL A 41 -46.61 4.52 9.72
C VAL A 41 -47.63 3.50 9.22
N ALA A 42 -48.16 3.69 8.01
CA ALA A 42 -49.25 2.86 7.49
C ALA A 42 -48.77 1.52 6.92
N THR A 43 -47.58 1.46 6.31
CA THR A 43 -47.05 0.22 5.72
C THR A 43 -46.18 -0.59 6.69
N GLY A 44 -45.65 0.05 7.73
CA GLY A 44 -44.70 -0.57 8.65
C GLY A 44 -43.30 -0.81 8.06
N LEU A 45 -43.02 -0.23 6.90
CA LEU A 45 -41.73 -0.33 6.22
C LEU A 45 -40.84 0.88 6.49
N TRP A 46 -39.56 0.72 6.21
CA TRP A 46 -38.52 1.73 6.40
C TRP A 46 -38.06 2.28 5.07
N LEU A 47 -37.70 3.57 5.03
CA LEU A 47 -37.01 4.14 3.87
C LEU A 47 -35.62 3.50 3.74
N GLN A 48 -35.32 2.98 2.55
CA GLN A 48 -34.07 2.32 2.23
C GLN A 48 -33.73 2.48 0.75
N ASN A 49 -32.75 1.73 0.27
CA ASN A 49 -32.43 1.59 -1.13
C ASN A 49 -33.25 0.47 -1.80
N ASN A 50 -33.28 0.48 -3.13
CA ASN A 50 -34.08 -0.44 -3.93
C ASN A 50 -33.48 -1.84 -3.97
N ASN A 51 -34.32 -2.82 -3.62
CA ASN A 51 -34.04 -4.24 -3.80
C ASN A 51 -35.24 -4.98 -4.41
N THR A 52 -36.23 -4.26 -4.97
CA THR A 52 -37.50 -4.83 -5.45
C THR A 52 -37.82 -4.48 -6.90
N VAL A 53 -37.48 -3.29 -7.38
CA VAL A 53 -37.80 -2.87 -8.75
C VAL A 53 -36.67 -3.30 -9.68
N LYS A 54 -36.86 -4.41 -10.42
CA LYS A 54 -35.86 -5.08 -11.29
C LYS A 54 -35.02 -4.10 -12.13
N ASP A 55 -35.67 -3.13 -12.78
CA ASP A 55 -35.05 -2.18 -13.71
C ASP A 55 -34.56 -0.88 -13.07
N GLY A 56 -34.84 -0.67 -11.78
CA GLY A 56 -34.29 0.43 -10.99
C GLY A 56 -32.96 0.02 -10.36
N TRP A 57 -31.98 0.93 -10.33
CA TRP A 57 -30.69 0.62 -9.71
C TRP A 57 -30.84 0.36 -8.21
N ALA A 58 -29.93 -0.43 -7.65
CA ALA A 58 -29.86 -0.68 -6.21
C ALA A 58 -29.69 0.60 -5.39
N THR A 59 -29.28 1.72 -5.98
CA THR A 59 -29.18 3.06 -5.38
C THR A 59 -30.46 3.89 -5.46
N ALA A 60 -31.53 3.37 -6.07
CA ALA A 60 -32.83 4.04 -6.06
C ALA A 60 -33.42 4.07 -4.64
N VAL A 61 -34.17 5.11 -4.31
CA VAL A 61 -34.88 5.26 -3.03
C VAL A 61 -36.11 4.37 -3.05
N ASN A 62 -36.27 3.54 -2.02
CA ASN A 62 -37.42 2.66 -1.90
C ASN A 62 -37.80 2.39 -0.43
N VAL A 63 -38.79 1.54 -0.18
CA VAL A 63 -39.16 1.05 1.15
C VAL A 63 -38.87 -0.44 1.32
N GLY A 64 -38.62 -0.86 2.55
CA GLY A 64 -38.40 -2.28 2.88
C GLY A 64 -38.23 -2.53 4.38
N THR A 65 -37.82 -3.74 4.75
CA THR A 65 -37.78 -4.17 6.16
C THR A 65 -36.53 -3.73 6.92
N ARG A 66 -35.46 -3.33 6.22
CA ARG A 66 -34.17 -3.00 6.84
C ARG A 66 -34.11 -1.53 7.25
N GLY A 67 -34.38 -0.64 6.31
CA GLY A 67 -34.14 0.80 6.50
C GLY A 67 -32.67 1.18 6.37
N LEU A 68 -32.43 2.45 6.04
CA LEU A 68 -31.09 3.05 6.03
C LEU A 68 -30.99 4.14 7.12
N PRO A 69 -29.78 4.38 7.67
CA PRO A 69 -29.54 5.59 8.44
C PRO A 69 -29.64 6.82 7.51
N ILE A 70 -30.47 7.77 7.91
CA ILE A 70 -30.74 9.03 7.20
C ILE A 70 -30.30 10.19 8.08
N THR A 71 -29.31 10.95 7.62
CA THR A 71 -28.93 12.21 8.25
C THR A 71 -29.79 13.35 7.68
N LEU A 72 -30.54 14.00 8.55
CA LEU A 72 -31.30 15.21 8.24
C LEU A 72 -30.37 16.43 8.33
N GLU A 73 -29.84 16.88 7.20
CA GLU A 73 -28.99 18.07 7.10
C GLU A 73 -29.87 19.31 6.89
N LYS A 74 -29.95 20.18 7.89
CA LYS A 74 -30.80 21.37 7.85
C LYS A 74 -30.30 22.37 6.80
N THR A 75 -31.16 22.74 5.86
CA THR A 75 -30.87 23.73 4.81
C THR A 75 -31.71 25.01 4.90
N GLY A 76 -32.71 25.02 5.77
CA GLY A 76 -33.59 26.17 6.00
C GLY A 76 -34.42 26.02 7.27
N PRO A 77 -35.44 26.88 7.48
CA PRO A 77 -36.25 26.85 8.69
C PRO A 77 -36.93 25.51 8.95
N LYS A 78 -37.49 24.88 7.90
CA LYS A 78 -38.14 23.56 7.91
C LYS A 78 -37.70 22.62 6.79
N THR A 79 -36.71 23.02 5.97
CA THR A 79 -36.16 22.22 4.87
C THR A 79 -34.88 21.49 5.26
N PHE A 80 -34.77 20.23 4.81
CA PHE A 80 -33.65 19.35 5.08
C PHE A 80 -33.23 18.59 3.82
N LYS A 81 -31.93 18.35 3.67
CA LYS A 81 -31.46 17.29 2.77
C LYS A 81 -31.49 15.97 3.53
N LEU A 82 -32.12 14.95 2.93
CA LEU A 82 -32.19 13.59 3.47
C LEU A 82 -30.96 12.81 2.99
N ARG A 83 -29.86 12.85 3.74
CA ARG A 83 -28.59 12.23 3.35
C ARG A 83 -28.49 10.79 3.82
N SER A 84 -27.75 9.93 3.12
CA SER A 84 -27.51 8.56 3.58
C SER A 84 -26.08 8.10 3.28
N THR A 85 -25.91 6.88 2.81
CA THR A 85 -24.62 6.21 2.69
C THR A 85 -24.22 6.04 1.22
N PHE A 86 -24.58 6.93 0.29
CA PHE A 86 -24.27 6.75 -1.14
C PHE A 86 -23.38 7.86 -1.70
N ARG A 87 -22.41 7.51 -2.57
CA ARG A 87 -21.58 8.49 -3.30
C ARG A 87 -22.40 9.17 -4.40
N GLY A 88 -22.07 10.43 -4.70
CA GLY A 88 -22.77 11.25 -5.70
C GLY A 88 -24.01 11.92 -5.12
N GLY A 89 -23.90 13.17 -4.67
CA GLY A 89 -24.98 13.91 -4.01
C GLY A 89 -25.40 13.38 -2.63
N ASN A 90 -25.39 12.07 -2.41
CA ASN A 90 -25.66 11.41 -1.14
C ASN A 90 -26.99 11.83 -0.51
N GLY A 91 -28.09 11.82 -1.24
CA GLY A 91 -29.39 12.15 -0.66
C GLY A 91 -30.56 11.96 -1.61
N VAL A 92 -31.77 11.94 -1.06
CA VAL A 92 -32.99 11.75 -1.85
C VAL A 92 -33.11 12.84 -2.91
N SER A 93 -33.13 12.43 -4.19
CA SER A 93 -33.19 13.35 -5.31
C SER A 93 -34.49 14.17 -5.36
N ASN A 94 -34.45 15.38 -5.93
CA ASN A 94 -35.65 16.14 -6.29
C ASN A 94 -36.13 15.88 -7.73
N LYS A 95 -35.55 14.88 -8.39
CA LYS A 95 -35.92 14.46 -9.74
C LYS A 95 -36.15 12.97 -9.76
N ILE A 96 -37.20 12.59 -10.47
CA ILE A 96 -37.49 11.21 -10.83
C ILE A 96 -36.53 10.82 -11.95
N GLY A 97 -35.68 9.83 -11.69
CA GLY A 97 -34.71 9.29 -12.62
C GLY A 97 -35.28 8.19 -13.52
N ASP A 98 -34.41 7.31 -14.00
CA ASP A 98 -34.82 6.13 -14.76
C ASP A 98 -35.65 5.16 -13.91
N ALA A 99 -36.42 4.31 -14.56
CA ALA A 99 -37.41 3.41 -13.94
C ALA A 99 -38.50 4.11 -13.11
N GLY A 100 -38.62 5.45 -13.19
CA GLY A 100 -39.64 6.21 -12.47
C GLY A 100 -39.36 6.35 -10.96
N LEU A 101 -38.11 6.23 -10.53
CA LEU A 101 -37.71 6.25 -9.12
C LEU A 101 -36.92 7.51 -8.74
N LEU A 102 -36.90 7.84 -7.45
CA LEU A 102 -35.91 8.75 -6.87
C LEU A 102 -34.61 8.00 -6.61
N TYR A 103 -33.48 8.70 -6.50
CA TYR A 103 -32.16 8.09 -6.32
C TYR A 103 -31.35 8.74 -5.21
N TRP A 104 -30.52 7.95 -4.54
CA TRP A 104 -29.58 8.41 -3.51
C TRP A 104 -28.29 9.01 -4.09
N ASP A 105 -27.92 8.61 -5.32
CA ASP A 105 -26.61 8.83 -5.94
C ASP A 105 -26.61 9.86 -7.10
N MET A 106 -27.65 10.71 -7.20
CA MET A 106 -27.70 11.78 -8.21
C MET A 106 -26.69 12.90 -7.94
N PRO A 107 -26.25 13.67 -8.97
CA PRO A 107 -25.44 14.87 -8.78
C PRO A 107 -25.98 15.83 -7.71
N ALA A 108 -25.10 16.58 -7.03
CA ALA A 108 -25.44 17.38 -5.86
C ALA A 108 -26.52 18.43 -6.11
N GLU A 109 -26.60 18.97 -7.34
CA GLU A 109 -27.63 19.90 -7.80
C GLU A 109 -29.02 19.29 -7.94
N ASN A 110 -29.13 17.95 -7.94
CA ASN A 110 -30.39 17.21 -8.01
C ASN A 110 -30.77 16.60 -6.64
N VAL A 111 -30.08 16.95 -5.57
CA VAL A 111 -30.45 16.54 -4.20
C VAL A 111 -31.55 17.45 -3.68
N GLY A 112 -32.68 16.88 -3.26
CA GLY A 112 -33.83 17.65 -2.81
C GLY A 112 -33.65 18.32 -1.45
N ALA A 113 -34.17 19.53 -1.34
CA ALA A 113 -34.46 20.18 -0.07
C ALA A 113 -35.91 19.83 0.30
N TRP A 114 -36.07 18.89 1.23
CA TRP A 114 -37.35 18.34 1.66
C TRP A 114 -37.88 19.14 2.86
N ASP A 115 -39.03 19.78 2.70
CA ASP A 115 -39.83 20.32 3.78
C ASP A 115 -40.35 19.18 4.66
N ILE A 116 -40.09 19.28 5.97
CA ILE A 116 -40.58 18.31 6.96
C ILE A 116 -41.69 18.99 7.76
N SER A 117 -42.94 18.68 7.39
CA SER A 117 -44.15 19.32 7.93
C SER A 117 -44.85 18.37 8.92
N PRO A 118 -45.31 18.82 10.10
CA PRO A 118 -46.04 17.97 11.03
C PRO A 118 -47.30 17.36 10.39
N ALA A 119 -47.49 16.06 10.59
CA ALA A 119 -48.59 15.24 10.08
C ALA A 119 -49.16 14.32 11.19
N ASP A 120 -49.09 14.78 12.44
CA ASP A 120 -49.58 14.07 13.61
C ASP A 120 -51.03 13.61 13.42
N ASN A 121 -51.29 12.37 13.79
CA ASN A 121 -52.63 11.80 13.78
C ASN A 121 -52.77 10.76 14.91
N PHE A 122 -53.97 10.24 15.11
CA PHE A 122 -54.23 9.28 16.20
C PHE A 122 -53.41 7.97 16.11
N GLN A 123 -52.80 7.68 14.96
CA GLN A 123 -51.98 6.49 14.70
C GLN A 123 -50.47 6.74 14.93
N SER A 124 -50.03 8.00 15.01
CA SER A 124 -48.62 8.37 15.23
C SER A 124 -48.47 9.75 15.86
N ILE A 125 -47.82 9.79 17.03
CA ILE A 125 -47.27 11.03 17.60
C ILE A 125 -45.94 11.36 16.92
N HIS A 126 -45.68 12.64 16.64
CA HIS A 126 -44.53 13.12 15.86
C HIS A 126 -44.44 12.53 14.44
N GLY A 127 -45.57 12.49 13.73
CA GLY A 127 -45.65 12.13 12.31
C GLY A 127 -45.30 13.30 11.40
N TYR A 128 -44.75 13.03 10.22
CA TYR A 128 -44.33 14.06 9.26
C TYR A 128 -44.70 13.72 7.82
N TRP A 129 -45.05 14.76 7.05
CA TRP A 129 -44.99 14.76 5.59
C TRP A 129 -43.60 15.24 5.15
N LEU A 130 -43.06 14.59 4.13
CA LEU A 130 -41.76 14.92 3.51
C LEU A 130 -42.04 15.44 2.10
N GLU A 131 -41.89 16.74 1.88
CA GLU A 131 -42.36 17.43 0.67
C GLU A 131 -41.19 18.10 -0.07
N CYS A 132 -41.08 17.93 -1.39
CA CYS A 132 -40.08 18.63 -2.20
C CYS A 132 -40.70 19.01 -3.55
N ASP A 133 -40.82 20.30 -3.81
CA ASP A 133 -41.59 20.86 -4.93
C ASP A 133 -43.02 20.29 -4.97
N ALA A 134 -43.38 19.52 -5.99
CA ALA A 134 -44.69 18.88 -6.13
C ALA A 134 -44.74 17.44 -5.58
N MET A 135 -43.63 16.91 -5.06
CA MET A 135 -43.52 15.52 -4.60
C MET A 135 -43.77 15.44 -3.10
N VAL A 136 -44.52 14.42 -2.68
CA VAL A 136 -44.68 14.06 -1.26
C VAL A 136 -44.30 12.59 -1.09
N LEU A 137 -43.32 12.28 -0.25
CA LEU A 137 -42.90 10.89 -0.07
C LEU A 137 -43.99 10.08 0.63
N GLY A 138 -44.38 8.99 -0.01
CA GLY A 138 -45.29 7.98 0.53
C GLY A 138 -44.85 6.57 0.15
N ALA A 139 -45.69 5.60 0.49
CA ALA A 139 -45.42 4.19 0.21
C ALA A 139 -46.69 3.44 -0.19
N ASP A 140 -46.67 2.69 -1.28
CA ASP A 140 -47.81 1.90 -1.76
C ASP A 140 -47.32 0.60 -2.39
N ASN A 141 -48.04 -0.50 -2.15
CA ASN A 141 -47.67 -1.83 -2.63
C ASN A 141 -46.20 -2.22 -2.36
N ASN A 142 -45.67 -1.88 -1.17
CA ASN A 142 -44.27 -2.08 -0.78
C ASN A 142 -43.24 -1.34 -1.66
N LEU A 143 -43.65 -0.26 -2.33
CA LEU A 143 -42.80 0.61 -3.13
C LEU A 143 -42.91 2.06 -2.67
N LEU A 144 -41.84 2.83 -2.83
CA LEU A 144 -41.88 4.28 -2.66
C LEU A 144 -42.76 4.92 -3.74
N THR A 145 -43.51 5.95 -3.37
CA THR A 145 -44.26 6.81 -4.27
C THR A 145 -44.09 8.28 -3.89
N THR A 146 -44.33 9.18 -4.83
CA THR A 146 -44.36 10.63 -4.59
C THR A 146 -45.79 11.20 -4.53
N ASP A 147 -46.78 10.32 -4.42
CA ASP A 147 -48.21 10.64 -4.34
C ASP A 147 -48.63 10.86 -2.89
N LYS A 148 -49.05 12.09 -2.58
CA LYS A 148 -49.42 12.52 -1.23
C LYS A 148 -50.55 11.68 -0.61
N ASP A 149 -51.44 11.11 -1.42
CA ASP A 149 -52.62 10.39 -0.93
C ASP A 149 -52.29 8.93 -0.59
N LYS A 150 -51.03 8.50 -0.78
CA LYS A 150 -50.58 7.12 -0.61
C LYS A 150 -49.62 6.95 0.56
N ASN A 151 -50.19 6.81 1.76
CA ASN A 151 -49.47 6.49 3.01
C ASN A 151 -48.25 7.39 3.26
N SER A 152 -48.45 8.70 3.27
CA SER A 152 -47.35 9.68 3.27
C SER A 152 -46.83 10.10 4.65
N VAL A 153 -47.25 9.42 5.72
CA VAL A 153 -46.87 9.76 7.10
C VAL A 153 -45.64 8.96 7.52
N TRP A 154 -44.58 9.69 7.86
CA TRP A 154 -43.30 9.14 8.32
C TRP A 154 -43.01 9.52 9.76
N GLN A 155 -42.34 8.65 10.50
CA GLN A 155 -41.78 8.95 11.81
C GLN A 155 -40.27 8.82 11.81
N LEU A 156 -39.62 9.67 12.60
CA LEU A 156 -38.19 9.64 12.86
C LEU A 156 -37.91 8.68 14.02
N VAL A 157 -37.11 7.64 13.77
CA VAL A 157 -36.75 6.64 14.79
C VAL A 157 -35.23 6.56 14.91
N THR A 158 -34.72 6.66 16.13
CA THR A 158 -33.28 6.58 16.41
C THR A 158 -32.77 5.14 16.34
N ARG A 159 -31.45 5.03 16.19
CA ARG A 159 -30.75 3.75 16.25
C ARG A 159 -30.98 3.03 17.58
N GLU A 160 -30.94 3.76 18.68
CA GLU A 160 -31.07 3.28 20.05
C GLU A 160 -32.47 2.72 20.31
N GLU A 161 -33.51 3.36 19.78
CA GLU A 161 -34.90 2.88 19.88
C GLU A 161 -35.08 1.56 19.15
N ARG A 162 -34.55 1.42 17.93
CA ARG A 162 -34.62 0.15 17.19
C ARG A 162 -33.88 -0.96 17.92
N ILE A 163 -32.74 -0.67 18.55
CA ILE A 163 -32.03 -1.63 19.41
C ILE A 163 -32.89 -1.99 20.64
N ALA A 164 -33.47 -1.00 21.32
CA ALA A 164 -34.30 -1.23 22.50
C ALA A 164 -35.53 -2.09 22.18
N ASP A 165 -36.18 -1.82 21.05
CA ASP A 165 -37.30 -2.60 20.54
C ASP A 165 -36.90 -4.04 20.22
N ALA A 166 -35.78 -4.24 19.52
CA ALA A 166 -35.25 -5.57 19.26
C ALA A 166 -34.94 -6.33 20.56
N LYS A 167 -34.40 -5.66 21.58
CA LYS A 167 -34.15 -6.26 22.91
C LYS A 167 -35.43 -6.62 23.65
N ALA A 168 -36.50 -5.85 23.49
CA ALA A 168 -37.78 -6.10 24.13
C ALA A 168 -38.55 -7.27 23.48
N LYS A 169 -38.42 -7.44 22.16
CA LYS A 169 -39.20 -8.43 21.39
C LYS A 169 -38.47 -9.74 21.12
N ALA A 170 -37.14 -9.72 21.07
CA ALA A 170 -36.36 -10.89 20.69
C ALA A 170 -36.44 -12.01 21.73
N SER A 171 -36.69 -13.22 21.24
CA SER A 171 -36.59 -14.47 21.98
C SER A 171 -36.07 -15.59 21.07
N VAL A 172 -35.83 -16.77 21.63
CA VAL A 172 -35.38 -17.94 20.86
C VAL A 172 -36.45 -18.35 19.84
N GLU A 173 -37.72 -18.28 20.26
CA GLU A 173 -38.89 -18.63 19.47
C GLU A 173 -39.29 -17.50 18.50
N HIS A 174 -38.97 -16.26 18.83
CA HIS A 174 -39.27 -15.07 18.03
C HIS A 174 -38.01 -14.22 17.81
N PRO A 175 -37.08 -14.66 16.93
CA PRO A 175 -35.91 -13.86 16.58
C PRO A 175 -36.32 -12.58 15.84
N VAL A 176 -35.68 -11.46 16.17
CA VAL A 176 -35.92 -10.16 15.51
C VAL A 176 -34.88 -9.93 14.42
N ASP A 177 -35.31 -9.55 13.23
CA ASP A 177 -34.41 -9.14 12.14
C ASP A 177 -33.69 -7.84 12.51
N VAL A 178 -32.37 -7.92 12.56
CA VAL A 178 -31.47 -6.79 12.84
C VAL A 178 -30.42 -6.66 11.74
N THR A 179 -30.71 -7.11 10.53
CA THR A 179 -29.84 -7.00 9.34
C THR A 179 -29.48 -5.55 9.04
N TRP A 180 -30.31 -4.59 9.44
CA TRP A 180 -30.04 -3.16 9.35
C TRP A 180 -28.83 -2.68 10.19
N LEU A 181 -28.31 -3.53 11.09
CA LEU A 181 -27.06 -3.28 11.82
C LEU A 181 -25.82 -3.56 10.96
N ILE A 182 -25.95 -4.29 9.86
CA ILE A 182 -24.87 -4.57 8.92
C ILE A 182 -24.76 -3.38 7.96
N ASP A 183 -23.53 -2.99 7.63
CA ASP A 183 -23.31 -1.98 6.60
C ASP A 183 -23.44 -2.62 5.22
N ALA A 184 -24.22 -2.01 4.33
CA ALA A 184 -24.48 -2.50 2.98
C ALA A 184 -24.78 -4.02 2.91
N PRO A 185 -25.79 -4.53 3.64
CA PRO A 185 -26.05 -5.97 3.72
C PRO A 185 -26.42 -6.60 2.38
N ASP A 186 -26.83 -5.80 1.38
CA ASP A 186 -27.15 -6.19 0.01
C ASP A 186 -26.04 -5.90 -1.01
N LEU A 187 -24.87 -5.46 -0.54
CA LEU A 187 -23.73 -5.11 -1.39
C LEU A 187 -24.03 -3.98 -2.40
N ALA A 188 -25.04 -3.14 -2.15
CA ALA A 188 -25.40 -2.06 -3.07
C ALA A 188 -24.19 -1.17 -3.39
N THR A 189 -23.93 -0.94 -4.68
CA THR A 189 -22.76 -0.17 -5.12
C THR A 189 -22.88 1.30 -4.77
N LYS A 190 -21.73 1.98 -4.77
CA LYS A 190 -21.58 3.38 -4.36
C LYS A 190 -21.94 3.62 -2.90
N ASN A 191 -22.22 2.58 -2.12
CA ASN A 191 -22.38 2.74 -0.68
C ASN A 191 -21.04 3.19 -0.06
N THR A 192 -21.02 4.28 0.71
CA THR A 192 -19.86 4.87 1.37
C THR A 192 -19.53 4.21 2.70
N THR A 193 -20.47 3.50 3.31
CA THR A 193 -20.22 2.65 4.48
C THR A 193 -19.74 1.26 4.09
N TYR A 194 -19.66 0.98 2.78
CA TYR A 194 -18.99 -0.20 2.24
C TYR A 194 -17.53 -0.25 2.73
N LYS A 195 -17.32 -0.98 3.83
CA LYS A 195 -16.04 -1.25 4.49
C LYS A 195 -15.96 -2.75 4.76
N LEU A 196 -15.96 -3.53 3.69
CA LEU A 196 -15.62 -4.95 3.79
C LEU A 196 -14.11 -5.04 3.57
N ASP A 197 -13.39 -5.35 4.63
CA ASP A 197 -11.96 -5.65 4.52
C ASP A 197 -11.84 -6.92 3.70
N PHE A 198 -10.98 -6.85 2.69
CA PHE A 198 -10.85 -7.90 1.69
C PHE A 198 -9.40 -8.22 1.46
N THR A 199 -9.05 -9.49 1.63
CA THR A 199 -7.81 -10.06 1.14
C THR A 199 -8.14 -11.14 0.13
N ALA A 200 -7.39 -11.20 -0.97
CA ALA A 200 -7.41 -12.35 -1.86
C ALA A 200 -6.02 -12.64 -2.39
N ALA A 201 -5.62 -13.91 -2.32
CA ALA A 201 -4.44 -14.38 -3.00
C ALA A 201 -4.84 -14.90 -4.40
N PRO A 202 -4.13 -14.45 -5.44
CA PRO A 202 -4.43 -14.83 -6.81
C PRO A 202 -4.05 -16.30 -7.09
N HIS A 203 -4.80 -16.95 -7.99
CA HIS A 203 -4.24 -18.01 -8.85
C HIS A 203 -3.68 -17.37 -10.14
N ALA A 204 -3.02 -18.13 -11.01
CA ALA A 204 -2.76 -17.67 -12.39
C ALA A 204 -4.12 -17.44 -13.09
N GLU A 205 -4.37 -16.20 -13.53
CA GLU A 205 -5.64 -15.68 -14.07
C GLU A 205 -6.84 -15.82 -13.11
N HIS A 206 -7.12 -14.79 -12.32
CA HIS A 206 -8.21 -14.75 -11.32
C HIS A 206 -8.94 -13.41 -11.39
N SER A 207 -10.16 -13.35 -10.89
CA SER A 207 -10.90 -12.08 -10.80
C SER A 207 -11.81 -12.01 -9.58
N THR A 208 -11.88 -10.82 -9.01
CA THR A 208 -12.89 -10.43 -8.03
C THR A 208 -13.75 -9.37 -8.68
N TYR A 209 -15.06 -9.54 -8.65
CA TYR A 209 -15.97 -8.66 -9.38
C TYR A 209 -17.20 -8.35 -8.54
N GLN A 210 -17.54 -7.08 -8.46
CA GLN A 210 -18.79 -6.62 -7.87
C GLN A 210 -19.70 -6.15 -8.98
N GLY A 211 -20.87 -6.79 -9.15
CA GLY A 211 -21.83 -6.33 -10.14
C GLY A 211 -22.92 -7.31 -10.53
N GLY A 212 -23.12 -7.51 -11.85
CA GLY A 212 -24.14 -8.41 -12.39
C GLY A 212 -25.42 -7.73 -12.91
N TRP A 213 -25.38 -6.46 -13.33
CA TRP A 213 -26.61 -5.67 -13.55
C TRP A 213 -27.35 -5.81 -14.89
N ASN A 214 -26.88 -6.65 -15.82
CA ASN A 214 -27.50 -6.76 -17.15
C ASN A 214 -28.93 -7.34 -17.11
N ILE A 215 -29.26 -8.16 -16.10
CA ILE A 215 -30.60 -8.75 -15.94
C ILE A 215 -31.37 -8.06 -14.80
N VAL A 216 -30.71 -7.74 -13.68
CA VAL A 216 -31.33 -7.07 -12.53
C VAL A 216 -30.44 -5.93 -12.05
N LYS A 217 -30.97 -4.71 -12.04
CA LYS A 217 -30.26 -3.53 -11.52
C LYS A 217 -30.47 -3.33 -10.01
N ALA A 218 -31.53 -3.92 -9.46
CA ALA A 218 -31.92 -3.82 -8.05
C ALA A 218 -31.07 -4.64 -7.07
N ASN A 219 -30.06 -5.38 -7.54
CA ASN A 219 -29.23 -6.22 -6.70
C ASN A 219 -27.78 -6.19 -7.18
N THR A 220 -26.87 -6.50 -6.26
CA THR A 220 -25.45 -6.60 -6.52
C THR A 220 -24.92 -7.90 -5.91
N ILE A 221 -23.99 -8.53 -6.63
CA ILE A 221 -23.23 -9.67 -6.13
C ILE A 221 -21.77 -9.29 -5.89
N GLN A 222 -21.10 -10.09 -5.06
CA GLN A 222 -19.65 -10.18 -5.03
C GLN A 222 -19.24 -11.56 -5.54
N GLU A 223 -18.38 -11.57 -6.55
CA GLU A 223 -17.79 -12.75 -7.18
C GLU A 223 -16.34 -12.93 -6.73
N PHE A 224 -15.98 -14.19 -6.50
CA PHE A 224 -14.61 -14.69 -6.36
C PHE A 224 -14.43 -15.86 -7.33
N TRP A 225 -13.85 -15.58 -8.49
CA TRP A 225 -13.60 -16.56 -9.53
C TRP A 225 -12.12 -16.95 -9.56
N ASN A 226 -11.85 -18.27 -9.53
CA ASN A 226 -10.52 -18.85 -9.61
C ASN A 226 -9.52 -18.27 -8.58
N THR A 227 -10.00 -17.96 -7.37
CA THR A 227 -9.16 -17.36 -6.31
C THR A 227 -8.47 -18.45 -5.50
N GLN A 228 -7.19 -18.27 -5.11
CA GLN A 228 -6.51 -19.26 -4.28
C GLN A 228 -6.98 -19.17 -2.83
N THR A 229 -7.01 -17.95 -2.27
CA THR A 229 -7.58 -17.69 -0.96
C THR A 229 -8.37 -16.39 -1.00
N PHE A 230 -9.34 -16.24 -0.11
CA PHE A 230 -9.92 -14.94 0.17
C PHE A 230 -10.50 -14.87 1.59
N ASP A 231 -10.59 -13.66 2.14
CA ASP A 231 -11.36 -13.34 3.33
C ASP A 231 -12.07 -12.01 3.10
N TYR A 232 -13.41 -12.04 3.05
CA TYR A 232 -14.29 -10.92 2.78
C TYR A 232 -15.22 -10.69 3.99
N HIS A 233 -14.96 -9.64 4.77
CA HIS A 233 -15.56 -9.52 6.11
C HIS A 233 -15.78 -8.10 6.61
N GLN A 234 -16.70 -7.96 7.57
CA GLN A 234 -16.97 -6.74 8.31
C GLN A 234 -16.88 -7.02 9.82
N THR A 235 -16.47 -6.00 10.59
CA THR A 235 -16.64 -5.97 12.05
C THR A 235 -17.67 -4.91 12.43
N ILE A 236 -18.74 -5.32 13.11
CA ILE A 236 -19.75 -4.43 13.70
C ILE A 236 -19.49 -4.25 15.19
N ASN A 237 -19.67 -3.03 15.70
CA ASN A 237 -19.54 -2.68 17.11
C ASN A 237 -20.87 -2.15 17.69
N GLY A 238 -20.99 -2.13 19.02
CA GLY A 238 -22.17 -1.58 19.71
C GLY A 238 -23.41 -2.46 19.61
N LEU A 239 -23.24 -3.76 19.36
CA LEU A 239 -24.34 -4.71 19.34
C LEU A 239 -24.79 -5.06 20.78
N PRO A 240 -26.08 -5.37 20.99
CA PRO A 240 -26.51 -6.04 22.21
C PRO A 240 -25.76 -7.35 22.45
N ASN A 241 -25.35 -7.60 23.69
CA ASN A 241 -24.83 -8.92 24.06
C ASN A 241 -25.95 -9.96 24.05
N GLY A 242 -25.69 -11.14 23.50
CA GLY A 242 -26.65 -12.22 23.42
C GLY A 242 -26.39 -13.18 22.26
N THR A 243 -27.44 -13.89 21.86
CA THR A 243 -27.37 -14.87 20.76
C THR A 243 -27.92 -14.28 19.47
N TYR A 244 -27.22 -14.55 18.36
CA TYR A 244 -27.60 -14.14 17.02
C TYR A 244 -27.64 -15.33 16.07
N LYS A 245 -28.42 -15.19 15.00
CA LYS A 245 -28.37 -16.04 13.82
C LYS A 245 -27.82 -15.23 12.65
N PHE A 246 -26.83 -15.79 11.96
CA PHE A 246 -26.19 -15.19 10.81
C PHE A 246 -26.30 -16.11 9.59
N SER A 247 -26.53 -15.53 8.42
CA SER A 247 -26.51 -16.25 7.15
C SER A 247 -26.10 -15.32 6.00
N VAL A 248 -25.74 -15.93 4.87
CA VAL A 248 -25.44 -15.25 3.61
C VAL A 248 -26.18 -15.94 2.48
N ARG A 249 -26.57 -15.19 1.45
CA ARG A 249 -27.05 -15.76 0.20
C ARG A 249 -25.88 -15.91 -0.76
N GLY A 250 -25.73 -17.09 -1.35
CA GLY A 250 -24.60 -17.37 -2.22
C GLY A 250 -24.34 -18.86 -2.40
N TYR A 251 -23.46 -19.18 -3.35
CA TYR A 251 -23.08 -20.55 -3.68
C TYR A 251 -21.58 -20.67 -3.96
N TYR A 252 -21.11 -21.90 -3.93
CA TYR A 252 -19.76 -22.30 -4.31
C TYR A 252 -19.82 -23.39 -5.39
N ARG A 253 -18.88 -23.35 -6.35
CA ARG A 253 -18.67 -24.35 -7.39
C ARG A 253 -17.26 -24.94 -7.27
N ASP A 254 -17.16 -26.27 -7.18
CA ASP A 254 -15.89 -27.01 -7.07
C ASP A 254 -15.30 -27.42 -8.44
N GLY A 255 -14.58 -26.49 -9.08
CA GLY A 255 -14.07 -26.66 -10.44
C GLY A 255 -15.04 -26.07 -11.46
N SER A 256 -15.02 -26.56 -12.71
CA SER A 256 -15.75 -25.92 -13.80
C SER A 256 -17.17 -26.45 -13.99
N SER A 257 -18.05 -25.62 -14.55
CA SER A 257 -19.35 -26.05 -15.10
C SER A 257 -19.29 -26.41 -16.58
N GLU A 258 -18.18 -26.11 -17.26
CA GLU A 258 -18.03 -26.19 -18.72
C GLU A 258 -16.63 -26.64 -19.11
N THR A 259 -16.49 -27.26 -20.28
CA THR A 259 -15.22 -27.72 -20.83
C THR A 259 -14.31 -26.53 -21.16
N ARG A 260 -13.03 -26.64 -20.83
CA ARG A 260 -12.00 -25.62 -21.09
C ARG A 260 -10.93 -26.15 -22.03
N ASP A 261 -10.22 -25.25 -22.69
CA ASP A 261 -9.04 -25.51 -23.50
C ASP A 261 -7.75 -25.64 -22.67
N TYR A 262 -7.84 -25.48 -21.35
CA TYR A 262 -6.75 -25.68 -20.38
C TYR A 262 -7.06 -26.78 -19.36
N THR A 263 -6.06 -27.12 -18.53
CA THR A 263 -6.20 -28.18 -17.52
C THR A 263 -7.15 -27.75 -16.41
N MET A 264 -8.32 -28.38 -16.36
CA MET A 264 -9.35 -28.13 -15.35
C MET A 264 -9.13 -28.98 -14.09
N TYR A 265 -9.68 -28.54 -12.96
CA TYR A 265 -9.78 -29.37 -11.74
C TYR A 265 -10.91 -30.43 -11.81
N GLY A 266 -11.67 -30.46 -12.90
CA GLY A 266 -12.78 -31.39 -13.15
C GLY A 266 -14.15 -30.72 -13.16
N TYR A 267 -15.16 -31.46 -13.65
CA TYR A 267 -16.54 -30.99 -13.79
C TYR A 267 -17.25 -31.00 -12.43
N GLY A 268 -17.73 -29.84 -11.99
CA GLY A 268 -18.45 -29.71 -10.72
C GLY A 268 -19.74 -30.54 -10.71
N ALA A 269 -20.44 -30.66 -11.84
CA ALA A 269 -21.67 -31.45 -11.94
C ALA A 269 -21.42 -32.95 -11.69
N ASP A 270 -20.29 -33.49 -12.16
CA ASP A 270 -19.88 -34.87 -11.89
C ASP A 270 -19.57 -35.08 -10.41
N LYS A 271 -18.83 -34.15 -9.80
CA LYS A 271 -18.50 -34.22 -8.37
C LYS A 271 -19.75 -34.15 -7.51
N PHE A 272 -20.69 -33.29 -7.85
CA PHE A 272 -21.97 -33.18 -7.17
C PHE A 272 -22.78 -34.49 -7.29
N ALA A 273 -22.93 -35.02 -8.50
CA ALA A 273 -23.66 -36.28 -8.75
C ALA A 273 -23.05 -37.49 -8.03
N ASN A 274 -21.72 -37.53 -7.90
CA ASN A 274 -20.99 -38.61 -7.26
C ASN A 274 -20.78 -38.40 -5.75
N GLY A 275 -21.20 -37.26 -5.19
CA GLY A 275 -20.98 -36.92 -3.78
C GLY A 275 -19.52 -36.69 -3.40
N THR A 276 -18.67 -36.31 -4.37
CA THR A 276 -17.22 -36.05 -4.18
C THR A 276 -16.88 -34.56 -4.19
N GLU A 277 -17.87 -33.68 -4.22
CA GLU A 277 -17.71 -32.23 -4.21
C GLU A 277 -17.07 -31.74 -2.89
N GLN A 278 -16.12 -30.81 -2.99
CA GLN A 278 -15.49 -30.14 -1.85
C GLN A 278 -15.89 -28.65 -1.80
N LEU A 279 -16.75 -28.30 -0.84
CA LEU A 279 -17.18 -26.93 -0.59
C LEU A 279 -16.12 -26.19 0.23
N ARG A 280 -15.21 -25.47 -0.44
CA ARG A 280 -14.04 -24.82 0.18
C ARG A 280 -14.31 -23.43 0.73
N ALA A 281 -15.31 -22.73 0.21
CA ALA A 281 -15.73 -21.44 0.75
C ALA A 281 -16.63 -21.66 1.98
N THR A 282 -16.40 -20.86 3.02
CA THR A 282 -17.17 -20.89 4.27
C THR A 282 -17.67 -19.50 4.61
N TYR A 283 -18.90 -19.40 5.11
CA TYR A 283 -19.37 -18.19 5.78
C TYR A 283 -19.19 -18.35 7.29
N TYR A 284 -18.90 -17.25 7.97
CA TYR A 284 -18.57 -17.28 9.38
C TYR A 284 -19.06 -16.03 10.12
N ALA A 285 -19.23 -16.19 11.43
CA ALA A 285 -19.55 -15.14 12.37
C ALA A 285 -18.88 -15.47 13.70
N ASN A 286 -17.98 -14.59 14.16
CA ASN A 286 -17.00 -14.85 15.21
C ASN A 286 -16.37 -16.24 15.03
N GLY A 287 -16.35 -17.07 16.07
CA GLY A 287 -15.77 -18.42 16.02
C GLY A 287 -16.63 -19.50 15.36
N THR A 288 -17.79 -19.16 14.76
CA THR A 288 -18.70 -20.14 14.14
C THR A 288 -18.67 -20.01 12.63
N SER A 289 -18.67 -21.13 11.91
CA SER A 289 -18.67 -21.14 10.43
C SER A 289 -19.40 -22.35 9.86
N ALA A 290 -19.79 -22.26 8.60
CA ALA A 290 -20.38 -23.34 7.82
C ALA A 290 -19.98 -23.21 6.33
N PRO A 291 -19.96 -24.32 5.57
CA PRO A 291 -19.65 -24.28 4.14
C PRO A 291 -20.74 -23.54 3.36
N ILE A 292 -20.34 -22.73 2.38
CA ILE A 292 -21.26 -22.17 1.37
C ILE A 292 -21.81 -23.34 0.54
N MET A 293 -23.12 -23.34 0.31
CA MET A 293 -23.81 -24.42 -0.41
C MET A 293 -23.36 -24.55 -1.88
N SER A 294 -23.53 -25.74 -2.43
CA SER A 294 -23.22 -26.02 -3.83
C SER A 294 -24.08 -25.22 -4.81
N LEU A 295 -23.48 -24.75 -5.91
CA LEU A 295 -24.19 -24.25 -7.09
C LEU A 295 -25.23 -25.27 -7.60
N TYR A 296 -24.89 -26.55 -7.59
CA TYR A 296 -25.74 -27.59 -8.16
C TYR A 296 -26.94 -27.94 -7.27
N ALA A 297 -26.88 -27.60 -5.97
CA ALA A 297 -28.01 -27.78 -5.06
C ALA A 297 -29.20 -26.87 -5.40
N GLY A 298 -28.98 -25.75 -6.10
CA GLY A 298 -30.01 -24.82 -6.56
C GLY A 298 -30.36 -24.94 -8.05
N ALA A 299 -29.81 -25.92 -8.76
CA ALA A 299 -29.98 -26.08 -10.20
C ALA A 299 -31.43 -26.40 -10.61
N LYS A 300 -31.78 -26.06 -11.85
CA LYS A 300 -33.09 -26.35 -12.47
C LYS A 300 -32.96 -27.53 -13.43
N THR A 301 -34.08 -28.16 -13.76
CA THR A 301 -34.13 -29.26 -14.73
C THR A 301 -34.51 -28.80 -16.14
N ALA A 302 -34.81 -27.52 -16.32
CA ALA A 302 -35.12 -26.86 -17.58
C ALA A 302 -34.57 -25.42 -17.55
N PRO A 303 -34.25 -24.81 -18.70
CA PRO A 303 -33.72 -23.45 -18.74
C PRO A 303 -34.78 -22.43 -18.33
N GLU A 304 -34.39 -21.48 -17.49
CA GLU A 304 -35.18 -20.30 -17.11
C GLU A 304 -34.29 -19.05 -16.99
N GLU A 305 -34.86 -17.86 -16.85
CA GLU A 305 -34.09 -16.62 -16.68
C GLU A 305 -33.17 -16.74 -15.45
N GLY A 306 -31.87 -16.50 -15.62
CA GLY A 306 -30.86 -16.71 -14.57
C GLY A 306 -30.35 -18.15 -14.41
N PHE A 307 -30.90 -19.12 -15.15
CA PHE A 307 -30.48 -20.51 -15.19
C PHE A 307 -30.49 -21.00 -16.64
N SER A 308 -29.78 -20.31 -17.55
CA SER A 308 -29.83 -20.66 -18.98
C SER A 308 -28.79 -21.69 -19.39
N PHE A 309 -27.72 -21.85 -18.61
CA PHE A 309 -26.60 -22.72 -18.93
C PHE A 309 -26.80 -24.14 -18.40
N GLN A 310 -26.80 -25.13 -19.29
CA GLN A 310 -26.78 -26.54 -18.90
C GLN A 310 -25.35 -26.95 -18.57
N ALA A 311 -25.07 -27.27 -17.29
CA ALA A 311 -23.73 -27.67 -16.89
C ALA A 311 -23.28 -28.94 -17.63
N GLU A 312 -22.01 -28.98 -17.98
CA GLU A 312 -21.39 -30.10 -18.69
C GLU A 312 -20.84 -31.14 -17.71
N ARG A 313 -20.62 -32.34 -18.24
CA ARG A 313 -19.99 -33.49 -17.60
C ARG A 313 -18.90 -34.02 -18.51
N GLU A 314 -18.10 -34.95 -17.99
CA GLU A 314 -17.11 -35.67 -18.80
C GLU A 314 -17.65 -36.16 -20.15
N LYS A 315 -16.81 -36.10 -21.19
CA LYS A 315 -17.11 -36.53 -22.56
C LYS A 315 -18.21 -35.69 -23.25
N ASP A 316 -18.20 -34.38 -22.99
CA ASP A 316 -19.09 -33.39 -23.61
C ASP A 316 -20.58 -33.73 -23.42
N GLN A 317 -20.91 -34.30 -22.25
CA GLN A 317 -22.29 -34.68 -21.92
C GLN A 317 -23.00 -33.55 -21.16
N GLY A 318 -24.25 -33.28 -21.49
CA GLY A 318 -25.10 -32.41 -20.67
C GLY A 318 -25.47 -33.08 -19.35
N SER A 319 -25.37 -32.35 -18.24
CA SER A 319 -25.73 -32.86 -16.90
C SER A 319 -27.23 -32.99 -16.65
N GLY A 320 -28.06 -32.33 -17.45
CA GLY A 320 -29.49 -32.13 -17.15
C GLY A 320 -29.75 -31.06 -16.07
N LEU A 321 -28.71 -30.45 -15.52
CA LEU A 321 -28.79 -29.40 -14.51
C LEU A 321 -28.49 -28.03 -15.16
N TYR A 322 -29.45 -27.12 -15.05
CA TYR A 322 -29.32 -25.73 -15.49
C TYR A 322 -28.92 -24.86 -14.31
N VAL A 323 -27.82 -24.12 -14.46
CA VAL A 323 -27.19 -23.31 -13.42
C VAL A 323 -26.91 -21.89 -13.94
N PRO A 324 -26.77 -20.90 -13.04
CA PRO A 324 -26.11 -19.66 -13.40
C PRO A 324 -24.67 -19.95 -13.87
N ASN A 325 -24.24 -19.36 -14.99
CA ASN A 325 -22.85 -19.45 -15.47
C ASN A 325 -22.24 -18.08 -15.81
N THR A 326 -22.93 -16.99 -15.47
CA THR A 326 -22.40 -15.62 -15.56
C THR A 326 -22.73 -14.81 -14.30
N PRO A 327 -21.97 -13.74 -13.99
CA PRO A 327 -22.29 -12.82 -12.88
C PRO A 327 -23.71 -12.24 -12.97
N HIS A 328 -24.23 -12.04 -14.18
CA HIS A 328 -25.57 -11.47 -14.40
C HIS A 328 -26.68 -12.47 -14.05
N GLU A 329 -26.51 -13.73 -14.45
CA GLU A 329 -27.42 -14.81 -14.08
C GLU A 329 -27.36 -15.10 -12.58
N ALA A 330 -26.17 -15.10 -12.00
CA ALA A 330 -25.97 -15.24 -10.57
C ALA A 330 -26.72 -14.16 -9.80
N ASN A 331 -26.58 -12.90 -10.23
CA ASN A 331 -27.29 -11.77 -9.64
C ASN A 331 -28.81 -11.96 -9.69
N TYR A 332 -29.37 -12.36 -10.84
CA TYR A 332 -30.80 -12.65 -10.96
C TYR A 332 -31.24 -13.79 -10.03
N ALA A 333 -30.51 -14.92 -10.04
CA ALA A 333 -30.86 -16.09 -9.25
C ALA A 333 -30.87 -15.78 -7.75
N LEU A 334 -29.87 -15.04 -7.25
CA LEU A 334 -29.75 -14.61 -5.86
C LEU A 334 -30.81 -13.56 -5.49
N TRP A 335 -31.12 -12.62 -6.39
CA TRP A 335 -32.19 -11.63 -6.18
C TRP A 335 -33.58 -12.26 -6.07
N LYS A 336 -33.84 -13.34 -6.82
CA LYS A 336 -35.08 -14.14 -6.71
C LYS A 336 -35.17 -14.99 -5.44
N GLY A 337 -34.13 -14.97 -4.60
CA GLY A 337 -34.09 -15.68 -3.32
C GLY A 337 -33.54 -17.12 -3.37
N ASN A 338 -32.93 -17.55 -4.49
CA ASN A 338 -32.24 -18.84 -4.53
C ASN A 338 -30.94 -18.78 -3.70
N TYR A 339 -30.40 -19.95 -3.33
CA TYR A 339 -29.11 -20.09 -2.64
C TYR A 339 -29.02 -19.42 -1.26
N GLN A 340 -30.11 -19.45 -0.48
CA GLN A 340 -30.05 -19.04 0.92
C GLN A 340 -29.35 -20.12 1.76
N ASN A 341 -28.20 -19.79 2.35
CA ASN A 341 -27.49 -20.72 3.21
C ASN A 341 -28.18 -20.89 4.58
N ALA A 342 -27.90 -21.99 5.27
CA ALA A 342 -28.43 -22.24 6.60
C ALA A 342 -27.98 -21.15 7.59
N GLU A 343 -28.80 -20.85 8.60
CA GLU A 343 -28.40 -19.92 9.66
C GLU A 343 -27.40 -20.59 10.61
N ILE A 344 -26.27 -19.93 10.88
CA ILE A 344 -25.37 -20.30 11.98
C ILE A 344 -25.71 -19.49 13.22
N THR A 345 -25.59 -20.11 14.39
CA THR A 345 -25.83 -19.45 15.69
C THR A 345 -24.51 -18.93 16.25
N VAL A 346 -24.45 -17.65 16.60
CA VAL A 346 -23.25 -16.98 17.14
C VAL A 346 -23.57 -16.25 18.44
N THR A 347 -22.60 -16.18 19.34
CA THR A 347 -22.70 -15.44 20.61
C THR A 347 -21.85 -14.17 20.55
N VAL A 348 -22.41 -13.06 21.05
CA VAL A 348 -21.74 -11.76 21.20
C VAL A 348 -21.67 -11.40 22.69
N THR A 349 -20.46 -11.15 23.20
CA THR A 349 -20.21 -10.89 24.64
C THR A 349 -19.60 -9.52 24.95
N ASP A 350 -19.07 -8.83 23.94
CA ASP A 350 -18.40 -7.54 24.05
C ASP A 350 -18.96 -6.49 23.09
N GLY A 351 -20.19 -6.71 22.62
CA GLY A 351 -20.87 -5.90 21.62
C GLY A 351 -20.21 -5.89 20.23
N THR A 352 -19.25 -6.80 19.96
CA THR A 352 -18.54 -6.90 18.69
C THR A 352 -18.92 -8.18 17.93
N LEU A 353 -19.15 -8.07 16.62
CA LEU A 353 -19.35 -9.21 15.72
C LEU A 353 -18.49 -9.03 14.46
N LYS A 354 -17.54 -9.96 14.25
CA LYS A 354 -16.80 -10.10 12.98
C LYS A 354 -17.43 -11.21 12.17
N PHE A 355 -17.84 -10.96 10.93
CA PHE A 355 -18.49 -11.95 10.08
C PHE A 355 -18.09 -11.75 8.63
N GLY A 356 -18.25 -12.79 7.81
CA GLY A 356 -17.85 -12.73 6.42
C GLY A 356 -17.93 -14.06 5.70
N VAL A 357 -17.27 -14.12 4.54
CA VAL A 357 -17.07 -15.33 3.75
C VAL A 357 -15.58 -15.45 3.44
N ARG A 358 -15.02 -16.64 3.62
CA ARG A 358 -13.59 -16.90 3.38
C ARG A 358 -13.34 -18.25 2.72
N LYS A 359 -12.17 -18.37 2.09
CA LYS A 359 -11.64 -19.59 1.48
C LYS A 359 -10.13 -19.67 1.73
N GLU A 360 -9.68 -20.78 2.32
CA GLU A 360 -8.28 -21.00 2.71
C GLU A 360 -7.46 -21.73 1.63
N ALA A 361 -8.13 -22.35 0.65
CA ALA A 361 -7.51 -22.98 -0.51
C ALA A 361 -8.51 -23.05 -1.68
N GLY A 362 -8.02 -22.78 -2.88
CA GLY A 362 -8.79 -22.77 -4.12
C GLY A 362 -8.33 -23.87 -5.07
N VAL A 363 -9.12 -24.07 -6.12
CA VAL A 363 -8.83 -24.98 -7.23
C VAL A 363 -9.18 -24.30 -8.55
N VAL A 364 -8.52 -24.73 -9.63
CA VAL A 364 -8.75 -24.16 -10.96
C VAL A 364 -10.25 -24.20 -11.32
N ASP A 365 -10.75 -23.06 -11.82
CA ASP A 365 -12.14 -22.79 -12.21
C ASP A 365 -13.19 -22.75 -11.08
N ASP A 366 -12.76 -22.82 -9.81
CA ASP A 366 -13.72 -22.64 -8.72
C ASP A 366 -14.41 -21.27 -8.75
N TRP A 367 -15.61 -21.23 -8.19
CA TRP A 367 -16.42 -20.02 -8.25
C TRP A 367 -17.26 -19.87 -6.98
N CYS A 368 -17.01 -18.79 -6.24
CA CYS A 368 -17.85 -18.38 -5.12
C CYS A 368 -18.56 -17.09 -5.48
N VAL A 369 -19.89 -17.06 -5.32
CA VAL A 369 -20.69 -15.85 -5.50
C VAL A 369 -21.55 -15.64 -4.28
N ILE A 370 -21.54 -14.42 -3.74
CA ILE A 370 -22.34 -14.03 -2.59
C ILE A 370 -23.15 -12.77 -2.88
N SER A 371 -24.20 -12.57 -2.09
CA SER A 371 -25.05 -11.40 -2.07
C SER A 371 -25.52 -11.18 -0.62
N ASP A 372 -26.80 -10.87 -0.41
CA ASP A 372 -27.41 -10.51 0.87
C ASP A 372 -26.87 -11.25 2.11
N PHE A 373 -26.42 -10.49 3.10
CA PHE A 373 -26.21 -10.95 4.47
C PHE A 373 -27.49 -10.80 5.29
N SER A 374 -27.69 -11.69 6.27
CA SER A 374 -28.81 -11.62 7.22
C SER A 374 -28.33 -11.80 8.65
N LEU A 375 -28.86 -10.98 9.56
CA LEU A 375 -28.59 -11.06 10.99
C LEU A 375 -29.90 -10.99 11.77
N LYS A 376 -30.11 -11.93 12.68
CA LYS A 376 -31.27 -11.95 13.59
C LYS A 376 -30.81 -12.05 15.03
N TYR A 377 -31.45 -11.31 15.92
CA TYR A 377 -31.18 -11.33 17.35
C TYR A 377 -32.21 -12.20 18.08
N LEU A 378 -31.74 -13.12 18.93
CA LEU A 378 -32.56 -14.10 19.66
C LEU A 378 -32.78 -13.69 21.13
N GLY A 379 -32.20 -12.57 21.56
CA GLY A 379 -32.26 -12.10 22.93
C GLY A 379 -30.94 -12.30 23.68
N SER A 380 -30.94 -11.82 24.93
CA SER A 380 -29.72 -11.74 25.77
C SER A 380 -29.24 -13.10 26.29
N LYS A 381 -30.07 -14.14 26.19
CA LYS A 381 -29.72 -15.50 26.60
C LYS A 381 -28.67 -16.07 25.65
N VAL A 382 -27.57 -16.59 26.21
CA VAL A 382 -26.56 -17.36 25.47
C VAL A 382 -27.05 -18.80 25.31
N LEU A 383 -27.24 -19.24 24.07
CA LEU A 383 -27.73 -20.59 23.75
C LEU A 383 -26.62 -21.61 23.50
N GLN A 384 -25.41 -21.13 23.21
CA GLN A 384 -24.26 -21.98 22.95
C GLN A 384 -23.89 -22.78 24.21
N THR A 385 -23.62 -24.07 24.04
CA THR A 385 -23.09 -24.93 25.11
C THR A 385 -21.61 -24.62 25.37
N ALA A 386 -21.11 -24.99 26.55
CA ALA A 386 -19.68 -24.88 26.84
C ALA A 386 -18.82 -25.68 25.84
N GLU A 387 -19.28 -26.87 25.42
CA GLU A 387 -18.58 -27.70 24.44
C GLU A 387 -18.44 -27.01 23.09
N GLU A 388 -19.51 -26.37 22.60
CA GLU A 388 -19.49 -25.61 21.36
C GLU A 388 -18.59 -24.37 21.47
N ALA A 389 -18.66 -23.63 22.57
CA ALA A 389 -17.80 -22.47 22.81
C ALA A 389 -16.30 -22.86 22.84
N LEU A 390 -15.97 -24.01 23.43
CA LEU A 390 -14.60 -24.53 23.50
C LEU A 390 -14.01 -24.85 22.11
N LYS A 391 -14.82 -25.13 21.08
CA LYS A 391 -14.31 -25.35 19.71
C LYS A 391 -13.66 -24.09 19.17
N GLY A 392 -14.31 -22.94 19.32
CA GLY A 392 -13.78 -21.63 18.91
C GLY A 392 -12.51 -21.26 19.65
N LEU A 393 -12.51 -21.43 20.99
CA LEU A 393 -11.34 -21.16 21.82
C LEU A 393 -10.12 -22.00 21.42
N LYS A 394 -10.32 -23.31 21.20
CA LYS A 394 -9.23 -24.22 20.78
C LYS A 394 -8.65 -23.83 19.42
N ALA A 395 -9.49 -23.40 18.49
CA ALA A 395 -9.05 -22.96 17.17
C ALA A 395 -8.12 -21.74 17.25
N ILE A 396 -8.52 -20.68 17.97
CA ILE A 396 -7.68 -19.48 18.09
C ILE A 396 -6.40 -19.73 18.92
N ILE A 397 -6.44 -20.63 19.91
CA ILE A 397 -5.22 -21.08 20.63
C ILE A 397 -4.26 -21.79 19.67
N ALA A 398 -4.76 -22.63 18.77
CA ALA A 398 -3.92 -23.31 17.77
C ALA A 398 -3.27 -22.30 16.82
N THR A 399 -4.04 -21.33 16.30
CA THR A 399 -3.52 -20.22 15.47
C THR A 399 -2.44 -19.43 16.21
N THR A 400 -2.71 -19.04 17.45
CA THR A 400 -1.76 -18.31 18.30
C THR A 400 -0.48 -19.11 18.54
N LYS A 401 -0.55 -20.43 18.78
CA LYS A 401 0.64 -21.29 18.95
C LYS A 401 1.45 -21.47 17.66
N ALA A 402 0.77 -21.45 16.51
CA ALA A 402 1.41 -21.55 15.20
C ALA A 402 2.13 -20.26 14.79
N PHE A 403 1.72 -19.10 15.34
CA PHE A 403 2.30 -17.81 15.02
C PHE A 403 3.80 -17.75 15.29
N LYS A 404 4.57 -17.28 14.30
CA LYS A 404 6.04 -17.12 14.35
C LYS A 404 6.51 -15.68 14.12
N GLY A 405 5.57 -14.74 13.93
CA GLY A 405 5.91 -13.35 13.71
C GLY A 405 6.45 -12.68 14.97
N ALA A 406 7.13 -11.55 14.78
CA ALA A 406 7.64 -10.74 15.88
C ALA A 406 6.47 -10.05 16.62
N VAL A 407 6.59 -9.95 17.94
CA VAL A 407 5.59 -9.27 18.79
C VAL A 407 6.17 -7.94 19.24
N ALA A 408 5.52 -6.83 18.86
CA ALA A 408 5.92 -5.50 19.30
C ALA A 408 5.85 -5.38 20.84
N PRO A 409 6.83 -4.73 21.50
CA PRO A 409 6.90 -4.64 22.96
C PRO A 409 5.62 -4.10 23.61
N ALA A 410 5.00 -3.09 23.00
CA ALA A 410 3.76 -2.49 23.50
C ALA A 410 2.56 -3.46 23.48
N LEU A 411 2.53 -4.42 22.57
CA LEU A 411 1.47 -5.42 22.45
C LEU A 411 1.72 -6.68 23.29
N ASN A 412 2.97 -6.91 23.70
CA ASN A 412 3.38 -8.18 24.34
C ASN A 412 2.59 -8.49 25.62
N LYS A 413 2.33 -7.47 26.47
CA LYS A 413 1.57 -7.65 27.70
C LYS A 413 0.13 -8.10 27.40
N GLN A 414 -0.57 -7.34 26.56
CA GLN A 414 -1.95 -7.64 26.17
C GLN A 414 -2.07 -9.03 25.53
N TYR A 415 -1.13 -9.39 24.65
CA TYR A 415 -1.11 -10.67 23.97
C TYR A 415 -0.89 -11.83 24.94
N THR A 416 0.07 -11.71 25.86
CA THR A 416 0.37 -12.74 26.86
C THR A 416 -0.77 -12.91 27.86
N GLU A 417 -1.38 -11.81 28.33
CA GLU A 417 -2.53 -11.85 29.25
C GLU A 417 -3.75 -12.50 28.59
N ALA A 418 -4.00 -12.22 27.29
CA ALA A 418 -5.08 -12.84 26.55
C ALA A 418 -4.87 -14.35 26.35
N ILE A 419 -3.62 -14.80 26.10
CA ILE A 419 -3.28 -16.23 26.04
C ILE A 419 -3.53 -16.90 27.39
N GLN A 420 -3.11 -16.30 28.50
CA GLN A 420 -3.32 -16.86 29.84
C GLN A 420 -4.82 -16.95 30.19
N ALA A 421 -5.60 -15.93 29.85
CA ALA A 421 -7.05 -15.94 30.03
C ALA A 421 -7.72 -17.02 29.19
N ALA A 422 -7.27 -17.20 27.94
CA ALA A 422 -7.74 -18.25 27.04
C ALA A 422 -7.41 -19.66 27.57
N ASP A 423 -6.18 -19.89 28.02
CA ASP A 423 -5.77 -21.18 28.60
C ASP A 423 -6.58 -21.51 29.86
N LYS A 424 -6.86 -20.52 30.73
CA LYS A 424 -7.72 -20.70 31.90
C LYS A 424 -9.17 -21.03 31.50
N ALA A 425 -9.67 -20.45 30.41
CA ALA A 425 -11.03 -20.69 29.94
C ALA A 425 -11.24 -22.09 29.36
N LEU A 426 -10.19 -22.85 29.03
CA LEU A 426 -10.30 -24.23 28.53
C LEU A 426 -11.00 -25.19 29.49
N THR A 427 -10.97 -24.92 30.80
CA THR A 427 -11.65 -25.73 31.83
C THR A 427 -12.96 -25.10 32.30
N SER A 428 -13.39 -23.99 31.70
CA SER A 428 -14.65 -23.33 32.05
C SER A 428 -15.84 -24.15 31.58
N THR A 429 -16.92 -24.12 32.35
CA THR A 429 -18.24 -24.61 31.95
C THR A 429 -19.20 -23.47 31.61
N ASP A 430 -18.75 -22.23 31.70
CA ASP A 430 -19.53 -21.03 31.34
C ASP A 430 -19.19 -20.59 29.90
N PRO A 431 -20.13 -20.72 28.94
CA PRO A 431 -19.92 -20.31 27.55
C PRO A 431 -19.69 -18.79 27.41
N VAL A 432 -20.18 -17.96 28.33
CA VAL A 432 -19.94 -16.50 28.29
C VAL A 432 -18.48 -16.21 28.57
N ALA A 433 -17.91 -16.81 29.62
CA ALA A 433 -16.49 -16.69 29.95
C ALA A 433 -15.59 -17.23 28.82
N ILE A 434 -15.95 -18.36 28.21
CA ILE A 434 -15.21 -18.95 27.08
C ILE A 434 -15.20 -18.01 25.87
N ASN A 435 -16.37 -17.49 25.47
CA ASN A 435 -16.47 -16.56 24.34
C ASN A 435 -15.74 -15.24 24.62
N THR A 436 -15.82 -14.73 25.84
CA THR A 436 -15.09 -13.52 26.25
C THR A 436 -13.57 -13.70 26.11
N ALA A 437 -13.03 -14.82 26.59
CA ALA A 437 -11.61 -15.14 26.43
C ALA A 437 -11.23 -15.36 24.95
N THR A 438 -12.10 -16.00 24.18
CA THR A 438 -11.90 -16.22 22.73
C THR A 438 -11.81 -14.89 21.98
N SER A 439 -12.76 -13.98 22.19
CA SER A 439 -12.77 -12.65 21.56
C SER A 439 -11.56 -11.81 21.98
N ALA A 440 -11.18 -11.85 23.27
CA ALA A 440 -9.99 -11.14 23.76
C ALA A 440 -8.69 -11.64 23.10
N LEU A 441 -8.53 -12.97 22.98
CA LEU A 441 -7.38 -13.55 22.30
C LEU A 441 -7.37 -13.25 20.81
N GLN A 442 -8.51 -13.33 20.12
CA GLN A 442 -8.61 -12.98 18.70
C GLN A 442 -8.20 -11.52 18.46
N LYS A 443 -8.71 -10.58 19.26
CA LYS A 443 -8.36 -9.15 19.15
C LYS A 443 -6.87 -8.91 19.39
N ALA A 444 -6.28 -9.57 20.39
CA ALA A 444 -4.86 -9.45 20.66
C ALA A 444 -3.98 -10.08 19.57
N TYR A 445 -4.40 -11.23 19.04
CA TYR A 445 -3.74 -11.89 17.91
C TYR A 445 -3.79 -11.02 16.64
N ASP A 446 -4.96 -10.50 16.27
CA ASP A 446 -5.14 -9.67 15.08
C ASP A 446 -4.25 -8.41 15.15
N ALA A 447 -4.18 -7.75 16.32
CA ALA A 447 -3.31 -6.59 16.53
C ALA A 447 -1.82 -6.93 16.38
N VAL A 448 -1.38 -8.06 16.92
CA VAL A 448 0.01 -8.54 16.81
C VAL A 448 0.34 -8.94 15.39
N ALA A 449 -0.52 -9.73 14.74
CA ALA A 449 -0.32 -10.23 13.39
C ALA A 449 -0.24 -9.07 12.38
N ALA A 450 -1.09 -8.05 12.52
CA ALA A 450 -1.06 -6.86 11.68
C ALA A 450 0.27 -6.08 11.79
N CYS A 451 0.89 -6.01 12.97
CA CYS A 451 2.11 -5.23 13.18
C CYS A 451 3.41 -6.00 12.92
N ALA A 452 3.35 -7.33 12.79
CA ALA A 452 4.52 -8.21 12.93
C ALA A 452 5.64 -7.90 11.92
N GLU A 453 5.29 -7.74 10.65
CA GLU A 453 6.26 -7.51 9.57
C GLU A 453 6.91 -6.13 9.67
N ASN A 454 6.10 -5.07 9.83
CA ASN A 454 6.61 -3.70 9.96
C ASN A 454 7.40 -3.50 11.26
N TYR A 455 7.01 -4.14 12.36
CA TYR A 455 7.80 -4.14 13.60
C TYR A 455 9.17 -4.77 13.39
N GLU A 456 9.24 -5.97 12.79
CA GLU A 456 10.51 -6.66 12.55
C GLU A 456 11.43 -5.82 11.65
N ALA A 457 10.88 -5.25 10.57
CA ALA A 457 11.63 -4.40 9.65
C ALA A 457 12.12 -3.11 10.32
N LEU A 458 11.25 -2.43 11.10
CA LEU A 458 11.60 -1.21 11.85
C LEU A 458 12.70 -1.47 12.86
N ALA A 459 12.57 -2.49 13.70
CA ALA A 459 13.54 -2.82 14.72
C ALA A 459 14.92 -3.12 14.13
N LYS A 460 14.99 -3.91 13.05
CA LYS A 460 16.27 -4.19 12.37
C LYS A 460 16.84 -2.96 11.67
N THR A 461 16.00 -2.14 11.03
CA THR A 461 16.44 -0.93 10.35
C THR A 461 17.01 0.08 11.35
N VAL A 462 16.44 0.20 12.55
CA VAL A 462 16.99 1.02 13.65
C VAL A 462 18.43 0.61 13.97
N GLU A 463 18.70 -0.68 14.13
CA GLU A 463 20.05 -1.17 14.46
C GLU A 463 21.06 -0.98 13.32
N ILE A 464 20.62 -1.14 12.07
CA ILE A 464 21.43 -0.84 10.88
C ILE A 464 21.76 0.66 10.83
N CYS A 465 20.77 1.53 11.04
CA CYS A 465 20.96 2.99 11.02
C CYS A 465 21.87 3.47 12.16
N LYS A 466 21.76 2.90 13.36
CA LYS A 466 22.70 3.16 14.48
C LYS A 466 24.14 2.83 14.07
N THR A 467 24.34 1.71 13.38
CA THR A 467 25.66 1.29 12.89
C THR A 467 26.17 2.18 11.76
N ALA A 468 25.27 2.65 10.88
CA ALA A 468 25.60 3.52 9.76
C ALA A 468 25.96 4.95 10.21
N ASN A 469 25.37 5.45 11.30
CA ASN A 469 25.57 6.82 11.80
C ASN A 469 26.91 7.03 12.55
N LYS A 470 28.04 6.60 11.97
CA LYS A 470 29.37 6.65 12.60
C LYS A 470 29.87 8.07 12.89
N ASN A 471 29.35 9.06 12.18
CA ASN A 471 29.73 10.47 12.31
C ASN A 471 28.85 11.24 13.30
N ASN A 472 27.89 10.58 13.96
CA ASN A 472 26.91 11.20 14.86
C ASN A 472 26.19 12.40 14.21
N ASP A 473 25.69 12.22 12.98
CA ASP A 473 24.86 13.23 12.33
C ASP A 473 23.62 13.47 13.20
N THR A 474 23.41 14.73 13.61
CA THR A 474 22.36 15.09 14.56
C THR A 474 20.97 14.83 14.01
N GLN A 475 20.72 15.16 12.73
CA GLN A 475 19.40 14.97 12.13
C GLN A 475 19.09 13.48 11.99
N PHE A 476 20.06 12.70 11.56
CA PHE A 476 19.89 11.25 11.45
C PHE A 476 19.71 10.60 12.83
N SER A 477 20.43 11.07 13.85
CA SER A 477 20.27 10.61 15.24
C SER A 477 18.86 10.85 15.78
N THR A 478 18.27 12.01 15.47
CA THR A 478 16.89 12.34 15.88
C THR A 478 15.89 11.35 15.29
N VAL A 479 15.94 11.11 13.97
CA VAL A 479 15.01 10.18 13.31
C VAL A 479 15.20 8.74 13.79
N ILE A 480 16.45 8.30 14.05
CA ILE A 480 16.72 6.99 14.67
C ILE A 480 16.05 6.87 16.04
N ALA A 481 16.16 7.91 16.88
CA ALA A 481 15.56 7.89 18.22
C ALA A 481 14.03 7.89 18.18
N GLU A 482 13.43 8.64 17.25
CA GLU A 482 11.97 8.64 17.01
C GLU A 482 11.48 7.25 16.57
N ALA A 483 12.15 6.64 15.58
CA ALA A 483 11.84 5.30 15.10
C ALA A 483 12.00 4.24 16.20
N GLU A 484 13.04 4.34 17.02
CA GLU A 484 13.25 3.46 18.17
C GLU A 484 12.15 3.63 19.24
N ASN A 485 11.67 4.86 19.46
CA ASN A 485 10.55 5.10 20.37
C ASN A 485 9.25 4.48 19.84
N VAL A 486 8.97 4.63 18.54
CA VAL A 486 7.81 3.99 17.88
C VAL A 486 7.90 2.48 18.00
N ALA A 487 9.06 1.88 17.71
CA ALA A 487 9.27 0.44 17.84
C ALA A 487 9.02 -0.09 19.27
N LYS A 488 9.12 0.76 20.30
CA LYS A 488 8.87 0.39 21.71
C LYS A 488 7.42 0.63 22.14
N THR A 489 6.75 1.63 21.58
CA THR A 489 5.50 2.18 22.14
C THR A 489 4.28 2.02 21.25
N ALA A 490 4.45 1.83 19.94
CA ALA A 490 3.32 1.75 19.00
C ALA A 490 2.54 0.44 19.14
N THR A 491 1.21 0.56 19.02
CA THR A 491 0.27 -0.57 19.00
C THR A 491 -0.46 -0.71 17.67
N ALA A 492 -0.19 0.18 16.71
CA ALA A 492 -0.82 0.20 15.38
C ALA A 492 0.23 0.05 14.27
N ASP A 493 -0.10 -0.74 13.26
CA ASP A 493 0.78 -1.01 12.12
C ASP A 493 1.10 0.26 11.32
N THR A 494 0.13 1.16 11.19
CA THR A 494 0.28 2.44 10.47
C THR A 494 1.39 3.32 11.05
N ASP A 495 1.54 3.33 12.38
CA ASP A 495 2.58 4.12 13.06
C ASP A 495 3.96 3.53 12.79
N MET A 496 4.07 2.19 12.83
CA MET A 496 5.32 1.48 12.56
C MET A 496 5.74 1.64 11.11
N LYS A 497 4.79 1.53 10.17
CA LYS A 497 5.02 1.74 8.74
C LYS A 497 5.52 3.15 8.47
N LEU A 498 4.88 4.18 9.03
CA LEU A 498 5.30 5.57 8.87
C LEU A 498 6.72 5.81 9.41
N ALA A 499 7.02 5.30 10.62
CA ALA A 499 8.35 5.43 11.20
C ALA A 499 9.42 4.70 10.38
N LEU A 500 9.10 3.53 9.83
CA LEU A 500 9.98 2.77 8.95
C LEU A 500 10.31 3.54 7.67
N VAL A 501 9.30 4.11 7.00
CA VAL A 501 9.49 4.93 5.80
C VAL A 501 10.38 6.14 6.10
N ASN A 502 10.08 6.90 7.16
CA ASN A 502 10.88 8.06 7.54
C ASN A 502 12.34 7.69 7.86
N LEU A 503 12.55 6.59 8.58
CA LEU A 503 13.89 6.11 8.91
C LEU A 503 14.68 5.67 7.67
N ARG A 504 14.02 4.99 6.72
CA ARG A 504 14.62 4.61 5.44
C ARG A 504 15.03 5.83 4.62
N VAL A 505 14.17 6.84 4.49
CA VAL A 505 14.51 8.09 3.79
C VAL A 505 15.68 8.81 4.47
N ALA A 506 15.67 8.91 5.80
CA ALA A 506 16.77 9.51 6.55
C ALA A 506 18.10 8.76 6.31
N ARG A 507 18.06 7.43 6.25
CA ARG A 507 19.22 6.60 5.89
C ARG A 507 19.73 6.91 4.49
N LYS A 508 18.84 7.03 3.50
CA LYS A 508 19.21 7.39 2.11
C LYS A 508 19.90 8.75 2.06
N ILE A 509 19.33 9.76 2.73
CA ILE A 509 19.92 11.12 2.82
C ILE A 509 21.30 11.10 3.50
N ALA A 510 21.45 10.30 4.57
CA ALA A 510 22.72 10.15 5.28
C ALA A 510 23.79 9.42 4.45
N ALA A 511 23.38 8.44 3.64
CA ALA A 511 24.26 7.67 2.76
C ALA A 511 24.63 8.40 1.46
N ALA A 512 23.77 9.32 1.00
CA ALA A 512 23.98 10.06 -0.24
C ALA A 512 25.26 10.92 -0.18
N ASP A 513 26.02 10.90 -1.28
CA ASP A 513 27.21 11.72 -1.44
C ASP A 513 26.89 13.22 -1.25
N LYS A 514 27.88 14.02 -0.82
CA LYS A 514 27.74 15.46 -0.56
C LYS A 514 28.95 16.20 -1.12
N LEU A 515 28.73 17.35 -1.75
CA LEU A 515 29.79 18.25 -2.19
C LEU A 515 29.93 19.42 -1.22
N PRO A 516 31.14 19.72 -0.72
CA PRO A 516 31.33 20.88 0.15
C PRO A 516 30.96 22.16 -0.59
N ASP A 517 30.45 23.16 0.15
CA ASP A 517 30.13 24.46 -0.43
C ASP A 517 31.43 25.26 -0.71
N ILE A 518 32.01 25.00 -1.87
CA ILE A 518 33.24 25.66 -2.38
C ILE A 518 32.96 26.59 -3.56
N TYR A 519 31.68 26.75 -3.91
CA TYR A 519 31.25 27.53 -5.07
C TYR A 519 31.06 29.00 -4.70
N LYS A 520 31.60 29.89 -5.53
CA LYS A 520 31.41 31.34 -5.46
C LYS A 520 30.00 31.73 -5.91
N GLY A 521 29.48 31.04 -6.92
CA GLY A 521 28.21 31.38 -7.57
C GLY A 521 28.29 32.65 -8.42
N ALA A 522 27.40 32.75 -9.40
CA ALA A 522 27.24 33.89 -10.29
C ALA A 522 26.13 34.84 -9.82
N ALA A 523 26.13 36.06 -10.37
CA ALA A 523 24.98 36.95 -10.23
C ALA A 523 23.79 36.39 -11.02
N ALA A 524 22.57 36.59 -10.51
CA ALA A 524 21.34 36.24 -11.21
C ALA A 524 21.26 36.92 -12.59
N GLY A 525 20.92 36.15 -13.62
CA GLY A 525 20.80 36.60 -15.00
C GLY A 525 20.58 35.44 -15.97
N ALA A 526 20.38 35.77 -17.24
CA ALA A 526 20.31 34.76 -18.30
C ALA A 526 21.69 34.11 -18.54
N GLY A 527 21.70 32.83 -18.90
CA GLY A 527 22.92 32.05 -19.10
C GLY A 527 22.71 30.57 -18.78
N GLU A 528 23.82 29.84 -18.65
CA GLU A 528 23.79 28.41 -18.33
C GLU A 528 24.38 28.15 -16.94
N PHE A 529 23.62 27.47 -16.09
CA PHE A 529 23.96 27.27 -14.69
C PHE A 529 23.59 25.87 -14.20
N TYR A 530 24.43 25.34 -13.31
CA TYR A 530 24.03 24.31 -12.36
C TYR A 530 23.49 25.01 -11.11
N PHE A 531 22.31 24.61 -10.62
CA PHE A 531 21.77 25.16 -9.38
C PHE A 531 22.25 24.34 -8.19
N TYR A 532 23.17 24.88 -7.39
CA TYR A 532 23.68 24.22 -6.19
C TYR A 532 22.84 24.58 -4.98
N ASN A 533 22.30 23.57 -4.29
CA ASN A 533 21.57 23.74 -3.04
C ASN A 533 22.53 23.65 -1.85
N ILE A 534 22.54 24.69 -1.01
CA ILE A 534 23.52 24.80 0.08
C ILE A 534 23.27 23.73 1.17
N ALA A 535 22.01 23.49 1.53
CA ALA A 535 21.65 22.60 2.63
C ALA A 535 21.86 21.12 2.30
N SER A 536 21.42 20.67 1.12
CA SER A 536 21.59 19.28 0.67
C SER A 536 22.98 18.98 0.13
N GLN A 537 23.78 20.02 -0.16
CA GLN A 537 25.14 19.92 -0.68
C GLN A 537 25.21 19.19 -2.03
N LYS A 538 24.23 19.48 -2.90
CA LYS A 538 23.98 18.81 -4.18
C LYS A 538 23.47 19.80 -5.21
N PHE A 539 23.40 19.38 -6.46
CA PHE A 539 22.89 20.18 -7.57
C PHE A 539 21.48 19.75 -7.97
N LEU A 540 20.68 20.70 -8.45
CA LEU A 540 19.37 20.44 -9.03
C LEU A 540 19.48 19.55 -10.27
N MET A 541 18.52 18.65 -10.39
CA MET A 541 18.28 17.80 -11.55
C MET A 541 16.82 17.35 -11.63
N GLY A 542 16.47 16.60 -12.68
CA GLY A 542 15.26 15.76 -12.67
C GLY A 542 15.54 14.46 -11.90
N GLY A 543 14.57 14.03 -11.08
CA GLY A 543 14.60 12.84 -10.22
C GLY A 543 13.20 12.58 -9.64
N SER A 544 13.12 12.05 -8.41
CA SER A 544 11.87 11.76 -7.68
C SER A 544 10.71 11.20 -8.52
N ASP A 545 9.58 11.89 -8.65
CA ASP A 545 8.45 11.38 -9.43
C ASP A 545 8.82 11.32 -10.93
N TRP A 546 8.55 10.16 -11.54
CA TRP A 546 8.92 9.83 -12.92
C TRP A 546 10.39 10.08 -13.31
N ASN A 547 11.32 10.24 -12.36
CA ASN A 547 12.70 10.67 -12.59
C ASN A 547 12.81 12.03 -13.33
N THR A 548 11.74 12.84 -13.35
CA THR A 548 11.69 14.13 -14.03
C THR A 548 11.15 15.27 -13.17
N HIS A 549 10.64 14.97 -11.98
CA HIS A 549 10.34 15.99 -10.98
C HIS A 549 11.64 16.57 -10.38
N ALA A 550 11.60 17.84 -9.95
CA ALA A 550 12.74 18.54 -9.39
C ALA A 550 13.29 17.78 -8.18
N ALA A 551 14.58 17.47 -8.23
CA ALA A 551 15.32 16.70 -7.24
C ALA A 551 16.77 17.17 -7.17
N VAL A 552 17.56 16.65 -6.22
CA VAL A 552 18.99 16.95 -6.10
C VAL A 552 19.89 15.71 -6.14
N ASP A 553 21.04 15.82 -6.82
CA ASP A 553 22.15 14.86 -6.74
C ASP A 553 23.49 15.53 -7.10
N ILE A 554 24.59 14.80 -6.95
CA ILE A 554 25.97 15.26 -7.19
C ILE A 554 26.25 15.66 -8.65
N PRO A 555 25.81 14.92 -9.69
CA PRO A 555 26.08 15.33 -11.05
C PRO A 555 25.45 16.69 -11.36
N GLY A 556 24.19 16.87 -10.97
CA GLY A 556 23.33 17.96 -11.43
C GLY A 556 23.11 17.92 -12.95
N VAL A 557 22.25 18.80 -13.44
CA VAL A 557 22.15 19.08 -14.88
C VAL A 557 22.42 20.57 -15.15
N LEU A 558 22.96 20.86 -16.33
CA LEU A 558 23.17 22.23 -16.77
C LEU A 558 21.83 22.77 -17.29
N PHE A 559 21.33 23.84 -16.66
CA PHE A 559 20.10 24.49 -17.07
C PHE A 559 20.38 25.77 -17.85
N THR A 560 19.63 25.99 -18.92
CA THR A 560 19.55 27.25 -19.63
C THR A 560 18.50 28.14 -18.97
N VAL A 561 18.93 29.32 -18.54
CA VAL A 561 18.10 30.36 -17.93
C VAL A 561 17.91 31.48 -18.94
N THR A 562 16.66 31.80 -19.26
CA THR A 562 16.31 32.86 -20.24
C THR A 562 15.43 33.90 -19.57
N ALA A 563 15.72 35.20 -19.79
CA ALA A 563 14.88 36.28 -19.28
C ALA A 563 13.50 36.26 -19.96
N GLU A 564 12.43 36.35 -19.17
CA GLU A 564 11.04 36.37 -19.62
C GLU A 564 10.26 37.31 -18.69
N GLY A 565 9.78 38.44 -19.22
CA GLY A 565 9.19 39.50 -18.39
C GLY A 565 10.16 40.00 -17.30
N ASP A 566 9.69 40.05 -16.06
CA ASP A 566 10.48 40.45 -14.87
C ASP A 566 11.21 39.26 -14.20
N GLY A 567 11.19 38.08 -14.81
CA GLY A 567 11.80 36.86 -14.26
C GLY A 567 12.51 36.02 -15.30
N PHE A 568 12.58 34.71 -15.05
CA PHE A 568 13.35 33.77 -15.85
C PHE A 568 12.62 32.46 -16.09
N THR A 569 12.72 31.92 -17.30
CA THR A 569 12.39 30.52 -17.58
C THR A 569 13.63 29.66 -17.38
N ILE A 570 13.44 28.42 -16.93
CA ILE A 570 14.53 27.47 -16.60
C ILE A 570 14.31 26.19 -17.41
N ASN A 571 15.30 25.78 -18.22
CA ASN A 571 15.19 24.64 -19.13
C ASN A 571 16.40 23.71 -19.03
N ARG A 572 16.19 22.39 -18.98
CA ARG A 572 17.25 21.38 -18.76
C ARG A 572 17.93 20.84 -20.04
N PHE A 573 17.58 21.33 -21.22
CA PHE A 573 18.14 20.90 -22.52
C PHE A 573 18.28 22.05 -23.51
N GLY A 574 19.05 23.09 -23.15
CA GLY A 574 19.44 24.12 -24.12
C GLY A 574 18.28 25.00 -24.60
N GLY A 575 17.17 25.07 -23.86
CA GLY A 575 15.96 25.79 -24.28
C GLY A 575 15.02 25.00 -25.20
N LYS A 576 15.25 23.69 -25.39
CA LYS A 576 14.38 22.82 -26.20
C LYS A 576 12.97 22.76 -25.61
N ASP A 577 11.95 22.95 -26.44
CA ASP A 577 10.55 22.87 -26.01
C ASP A 577 10.25 21.52 -25.33
N GLY A 578 9.38 21.54 -24.30
CA GLY A 578 9.04 20.35 -23.52
C GLY A 578 10.02 20.00 -22.39
N ASN A 579 10.93 20.90 -22.01
CA ASN A 579 11.98 20.62 -21.01
C ASN A 579 12.14 21.74 -19.98
N TYR A 580 11.04 22.40 -19.63
CA TYR A 580 11.03 23.52 -18.69
C TYR A 580 10.72 23.05 -17.27
N LEU A 581 11.26 23.75 -16.28
CA LEU A 581 10.87 23.61 -14.88
C LEU A 581 9.54 24.34 -14.63
N GLY A 582 8.51 23.56 -14.32
CA GLY A 582 7.16 24.06 -14.02
C GLY A 582 6.88 24.30 -12.55
N TYR A 583 5.82 25.04 -12.27
CA TYR A 583 5.26 25.24 -10.92
C TYR A 583 4.66 23.99 -10.30
N ASN A 584 4.50 22.91 -11.07
CA ASN A 584 4.20 21.57 -10.57
C ASN A 584 5.46 20.76 -10.22
N GLY A 585 6.65 21.36 -10.34
CA GLY A 585 7.93 20.74 -10.01
C GLY A 585 8.53 19.85 -11.08
N TYR A 586 7.81 19.53 -12.15
CA TYR A 586 8.37 18.77 -13.27
C TYR A 586 9.35 19.60 -14.09
N THR A 587 10.40 18.95 -14.58
CA THR A 587 11.45 19.60 -15.40
C THR A 587 11.34 19.25 -16.89
N ASP A 588 10.38 18.42 -17.27
CA ASP A 588 10.12 17.91 -18.62
C ASP A 588 8.75 18.37 -19.16
N ILE A 589 8.33 19.58 -18.81
CA ILE A 589 7.03 20.12 -19.26
C ILE A 589 7.18 21.12 -20.41
N PRO A 590 6.13 21.29 -21.25
CA PRO A 590 6.11 22.33 -22.28
C PRO A 590 5.86 23.74 -21.73
N GLY A 591 5.29 23.87 -20.54
CA GLY A 591 4.95 25.16 -19.92
C GLY A 591 6.18 25.98 -19.55
N LYS A 592 6.16 27.27 -19.88
CA LYS A 592 7.28 28.22 -19.65
C LYS A 592 7.02 29.07 -18.41
N ASP A 593 6.92 28.42 -17.26
CA ASP A 593 6.68 29.13 -16.00
C ASP A 593 7.85 30.07 -15.66
N VAL A 594 7.52 31.25 -15.13
CA VAL A 594 8.47 32.35 -14.91
C VAL A 594 8.88 32.39 -13.44
N TRP A 595 10.16 32.16 -13.17
CA TRP A 595 10.75 32.15 -11.85
C TRP A 595 11.49 33.46 -11.53
N ALA A 596 11.39 33.93 -10.30
CA ALA A 596 12.14 35.07 -9.81
C ALA A 596 13.31 34.63 -8.92
N PHE A 597 14.47 35.28 -9.08
CA PHE A 597 15.66 35.01 -8.27
C PHE A 597 15.85 36.11 -7.24
N ILE A 598 15.40 35.85 -6.01
CA ILE A 598 15.41 36.84 -4.92
C ILE A 598 16.72 36.70 -4.13
N PRO A 599 17.58 37.73 -4.06
CA PRO A 599 18.82 37.65 -3.30
C PRO A 599 18.58 37.41 -1.81
N VAL A 600 19.33 36.49 -1.21
CA VAL A 600 19.27 36.24 0.23
C VAL A 600 20.08 37.30 0.96
N ALA A 601 19.43 38.04 1.87
CA ALA A 601 20.04 39.14 2.59
C ALA A 601 21.34 38.71 3.31
N GLY A 602 22.42 39.47 3.10
CA GLY A 602 23.73 39.21 3.72
C GLY A 602 24.55 38.09 3.07
N LYS A 603 24.04 37.41 2.03
CA LYS A 603 24.75 36.34 1.32
C LYS A 603 24.98 36.72 -0.14
N LYS A 604 26.24 36.86 -0.53
CA LYS A 604 26.62 37.20 -1.91
C LYS A 604 26.31 36.02 -2.85
N ASN A 605 25.64 36.29 -3.97
CA ASN A 605 25.31 35.31 -5.02
C ASN A 605 24.54 34.07 -4.52
N VAL A 606 23.71 34.27 -3.49
CA VAL A 606 22.78 33.25 -2.98
C VAL A 606 21.36 33.76 -3.17
N TYR A 607 20.49 32.90 -3.68
CA TYR A 607 19.14 33.27 -4.09
C TYR A 607 18.09 32.29 -3.56
N ASN A 608 16.91 32.82 -3.24
CA ASN A 608 15.68 32.02 -3.24
C ASN A 608 15.13 32.04 -4.67
N ILE A 609 14.80 30.87 -5.22
CA ILE A 609 14.18 30.73 -6.53
C ILE A 609 12.68 30.54 -6.32
N VAL A 610 11.88 31.56 -6.62
CA VAL A 610 10.46 31.64 -6.25
C VAL A 610 9.58 31.74 -7.48
N LYS A 611 8.29 31.40 -7.32
CA LYS A 611 7.29 31.60 -8.37
C LYS A 611 7.15 33.09 -8.68
N GLY A 612 7.06 33.47 -9.95
CA GLY A 612 7.02 34.87 -10.38
C GLY A 612 5.77 35.64 -9.95
N ASP A 613 4.65 34.95 -9.72
CA ASP A 613 3.39 35.50 -9.22
C ASP A 613 3.28 35.46 -7.68
N ASN A 614 4.11 34.63 -7.03
CA ASN A 614 4.11 34.43 -5.59
C ASN A 614 5.54 34.26 -5.04
N HIS A 615 6.09 35.36 -4.52
CA HIS A 615 7.46 35.40 -4.00
C HIS A 615 7.65 34.73 -2.63
N THR A 616 6.61 34.10 -2.06
CA THR A 616 6.69 33.45 -0.73
C THR A 616 7.01 31.96 -0.82
N GLN A 617 6.77 31.34 -1.98
CA GLN A 617 6.97 29.92 -2.23
C GLN A 617 7.94 29.68 -3.38
N GLY A 618 8.70 28.59 -3.30
CA GLY A 618 9.71 28.30 -4.31
C GLY A 618 10.48 27.03 -4.06
N LEU A 619 11.60 26.90 -4.75
CA LEU A 619 12.45 25.71 -4.71
C LEU A 619 13.09 25.55 -3.34
N ALA A 620 12.81 24.43 -2.67
CA ALA A 620 13.52 24.02 -1.47
C ALA A 620 13.77 22.50 -1.45
N PHE A 621 14.95 22.08 -1.00
CA PHE A 621 15.20 20.68 -0.70
C PHE A 621 14.23 20.19 0.38
N ALA A 622 13.34 19.28 -0.01
CA ALA A 622 12.22 18.84 0.82
C ALA A 622 11.93 17.37 0.50
N PRO A 623 12.74 16.43 1.03
CA PRO A 623 12.42 15.01 0.97
C PRO A 623 10.98 14.75 1.44
N GLN A 624 10.32 13.77 0.84
CA GLN A 624 8.95 13.37 1.17
C GLN A 624 7.85 14.43 0.91
N SER A 625 8.19 15.53 0.21
CA SER A 625 7.21 16.52 -0.23
C SER A 625 6.32 15.97 -1.35
N ASN A 626 5.08 16.44 -1.40
CA ASN A 626 4.10 15.94 -2.36
C ASN A 626 4.53 16.25 -3.81
N THR A 627 4.20 15.32 -4.70
CA THR A 627 4.33 15.43 -6.17
C THR A 627 2.97 15.11 -6.81
N ASP A 628 2.94 14.64 -8.07
CA ASP A 628 1.71 14.09 -8.68
C ASP A 628 1.54 12.59 -8.38
N ALA A 629 2.44 11.99 -7.60
CA ALA A 629 2.31 10.61 -7.12
C ALA A 629 1.22 10.50 -6.03
N ASP A 630 0.86 9.27 -5.69
CA ASP A 630 -0.03 9.08 -4.54
C ASP A 630 0.69 9.42 -3.23
N GLU A 631 -0.09 9.77 -2.20
CA GLU A 631 0.41 10.26 -0.92
C GLU A 631 1.39 9.29 -0.25
N MET A 632 1.25 7.97 -0.46
CA MET A 632 2.16 7.00 0.15
C MET A 632 3.51 6.98 -0.57
N MET A 633 3.50 6.99 -1.90
CA MET A 633 4.72 6.97 -2.72
C MET A 633 5.57 8.23 -2.55
N ASP A 634 4.91 9.39 -2.43
CA ASP A 634 5.61 10.66 -2.16
C ASP A 634 6.52 10.58 -0.94
N LYS A 635 6.13 9.81 0.09
CA LYS A 635 6.90 9.67 1.33
C LYS A 635 8.16 8.82 1.18
N GLU A 636 8.39 8.17 0.04
CA GLU A 636 9.59 7.36 -0.21
C GLU A 636 10.71 8.15 -0.91
N PHE A 637 10.39 9.31 -1.50
CA PHE A 637 11.35 10.12 -2.24
C PHE A 637 12.32 10.88 -1.33
N TRP A 638 13.61 10.54 -1.42
CA TRP A 638 14.66 11.06 -0.55
C TRP A 638 15.32 12.35 -1.05
N ASN A 639 15.21 12.64 -2.36
CA ASN A 639 15.94 13.74 -3.00
C ASN A 639 15.06 14.85 -3.58
N THR A 640 13.75 14.86 -3.28
CA THR A 640 12.79 15.80 -3.86
C THR A 640 13.11 17.27 -3.51
N VAL A 641 12.86 18.14 -4.49
CA VAL A 641 12.78 19.59 -4.32
C VAL A 641 11.32 20.01 -4.44
N SER A 642 10.78 20.60 -3.39
CA SER A 642 9.44 21.18 -3.41
C SER A 642 9.45 22.51 -4.14
N VAL A 643 8.37 22.80 -4.85
CA VAL A 643 8.06 24.10 -5.47
C VAL A 643 7.08 24.93 -4.64
N GLU A 644 6.51 24.34 -3.58
CA GLU A 644 5.50 24.96 -2.71
C GLU A 644 6.06 25.38 -1.34
N ALA A 645 7.33 25.09 -1.08
CA ALA A 645 7.96 25.35 0.21
C ALA A 645 8.09 26.86 0.46
N ALA A 646 7.79 27.28 1.69
CA ALA A 646 8.07 28.64 2.12
C ALA A 646 9.58 28.90 2.09
N VAL A 647 10.00 29.98 1.42
CA VAL A 647 11.43 30.28 1.23
C VAL A 647 12.02 31.19 2.31
N ALA A 648 11.17 31.96 3.00
CA ALA A 648 11.62 32.90 4.02
C ALA A 648 12.27 32.16 5.20
N LYS A 649 13.52 32.52 5.52
CA LYS A 649 14.32 31.90 6.61
C LYS A 649 14.48 30.38 6.47
N ASN A 650 14.39 29.86 5.26
CA ASN A 650 14.52 28.44 4.98
C ASN A 650 15.88 28.15 4.31
N ALA A 651 16.80 27.52 5.04
CA ALA A 651 18.13 27.16 4.52
C ALA A 651 18.05 26.15 3.36
N ASN A 652 17.01 25.30 3.31
CA ASN A 652 16.79 24.36 2.22
C ASN A 652 16.39 25.06 0.92
N ALA A 653 15.97 26.33 0.97
CA ALA A 653 15.57 27.13 -0.18
C ALA A 653 16.69 28.04 -0.70
N GLU A 654 17.93 27.88 -0.23
CA GLU A 654 19.07 28.70 -0.63
C GLU A 654 19.88 28.04 -1.75
N TRP A 655 19.98 28.74 -2.88
CA TRP A 655 20.61 28.25 -4.11
C TRP A 655 21.73 29.16 -4.60
N LYS A 656 22.77 28.56 -5.18
CA LYS A 656 23.81 29.25 -5.96
C LYS A 656 23.71 28.87 -7.43
N LEU A 657 23.89 29.84 -8.30
CA LEU A 657 24.00 29.63 -9.75
C LEU A 657 25.47 29.38 -10.08
N VAL A 658 25.85 28.15 -10.40
CA VAL A 658 27.24 27.76 -10.67
C VAL A 658 27.44 27.58 -12.16
N THR A 659 28.38 28.31 -12.75
CA THR A 659 28.66 28.19 -14.19
C THR A 659 29.49 26.94 -14.50
N LYS A 660 29.43 26.44 -15.74
CA LYS A 660 30.32 25.36 -16.19
C LYS A 660 31.80 25.75 -16.02
N ALA A 661 32.17 26.96 -16.41
CA ALA A 661 33.53 27.47 -16.26
C ALA A 661 34.00 27.49 -14.80
N GLU A 662 33.11 27.78 -13.85
CA GLU A 662 33.42 27.71 -12.42
C GLU A 662 33.70 26.27 -11.97
N ARG A 663 32.87 25.30 -12.35
CA ARG A 663 33.13 23.87 -12.05
C ARG A 663 34.42 23.38 -12.68
N ASP A 664 34.68 23.74 -13.93
CA ASP A 664 35.91 23.35 -14.64
C ASP A 664 37.16 23.97 -13.97
N ALA A 665 37.09 25.24 -13.54
CA ALA A 665 38.20 25.90 -12.85
C ALA A 665 38.52 25.27 -11.49
N LEU A 666 37.57 24.63 -10.82
CA LEU A 666 37.84 23.93 -9.56
C LEU A 666 38.77 22.72 -9.75
N LEU A 667 38.78 22.10 -10.93
CA LEU A 667 39.67 20.96 -11.22
C LEU A 667 41.14 21.34 -11.04
N THR A 668 41.53 22.59 -11.34
CA THR A 668 42.92 23.04 -11.16
C THR A 668 43.34 23.15 -9.70
N THR A 669 42.39 23.10 -8.76
CA THR A 669 42.64 23.13 -7.31
C THR A 669 42.82 21.73 -6.71
N ALA A 670 42.60 20.68 -7.51
CA ALA A 670 42.68 19.29 -7.06
C ALA A 670 44.10 18.91 -6.65
N THR A 671 44.19 18.18 -5.54
CA THR A 671 45.43 17.55 -5.06
C THR A 671 45.11 16.14 -4.56
N GLU A 672 46.14 15.31 -4.36
CA GLU A 672 45.97 13.94 -3.87
C GLU A 672 45.23 13.84 -2.52
N THR A 673 45.29 14.89 -1.68
CA THR A 673 44.59 14.95 -0.38
C THR A 673 43.30 15.77 -0.41
N ARG A 674 43.03 16.45 -1.53
CA ARG A 674 41.84 17.28 -1.77
C ARG A 674 41.37 17.07 -3.21
N PRO A 675 40.89 15.86 -3.54
CA PRO A 675 40.36 15.61 -4.87
C PRO A 675 39.10 16.42 -5.12
N VAL A 676 38.78 16.63 -6.40
CA VAL A 676 37.63 17.41 -6.86
C VAL A 676 36.70 16.50 -7.66
N ASP A 677 35.39 16.67 -7.45
CA ASP A 677 34.38 16.01 -8.27
C ASP A 677 34.46 16.50 -9.72
N ALA A 678 34.55 15.55 -10.65
CA ALA A 678 34.57 15.77 -12.08
C ALA A 678 33.38 15.08 -12.77
N THR A 679 32.35 14.70 -12.00
CA THR A 679 31.22 13.91 -12.49
C THR A 679 30.39 14.64 -13.55
N HIS A 680 30.41 15.98 -13.56
CA HIS A 680 29.74 16.78 -14.60
C HIS A 680 30.36 16.66 -16.00
N LEU A 681 31.51 16.01 -16.11
CA LEU A 681 32.13 15.69 -17.39
C LEU A 681 31.60 14.37 -17.99
N LEU A 682 30.84 13.58 -17.22
CA LEU A 682 30.22 12.34 -17.69
C LEU A 682 28.88 12.62 -18.38
N ALA A 683 28.57 11.84 -19.41
CA ALA A 683 27.23 11.80 -19.98
C ALA A 683 26.33 10.89 -19.14
N SER A 684 25.14 11.39 -18.76
CA SER A 684 24.09 10.67 -18.04
C SER A 684 24.60 9.66 -16.98
N PRO A 685 25.37 10.10 -15.96
CA PRO A 685 26.08 9.19 -15.06
C PRO A 685 25.17 8.40 -14.10
N GLY A 686 23.91 8.79 -13.94
CA GLY A 686 22.89 8.07 -13.17
C GLY A 686 21.71 7.61 -14.03
N PHE A 687 21.93 7.47 -15.34
CA PHE A 687 20.91 7.04 -16.31
C PHE A 687 19.59 7.80 -16.27
N ASN A 688 19.59 9.06 -15.86
CA ASN A 688 18.36 9.82 -15.68
C ASN A 688 17.66 10.09 -17.01
N ARG A 689 16.32 10.04 -17.01
CA ARG A 689 15.46 10.48 -18.10
C ARG A 689 15.78 11.91 -18.50
N PRO A 690 15.40 12.36 -19.70
CA PRO A 690 15.14 11.52 -20.87
C PRO A 690 16.44 10.96 -21.48
N ALA A 691 17.62 11.39 -21.01
CA ALA A 691 18.91 11.02 -21.58
C ALA A 691 19.20 9.52 -21.46
N MET A 692 18.91 8.89 -20.31
CA MET A 692 19.09 7.45 -20.08
C MET A 692 20.50 6.98 -20.51
N LEU A 693 20.63 6.11 -21.52
CA LEU A 693 21.88 5.62 -22.11
C LEU A 693 22.49 6.56 -23.17
N GLU A 694 21.96 7.77 -23.36
CA GLU A 694 22.56 8.75 -24.25
C GLU A 694 23.99 9.09 -23.79
N GLY A 695 24.96 8.97 -24.72
CA GLY A 695 26.39 9.08 -24.43
C GLY A 695 27.07 7.76 -24.01
N TRP A 696 26.30 6.67 -23.82
CA TRP A 696 26.83 5.34 -23.55
C TRP A 696 26.84 4.44 -24.80
N ILE A 697 27.84 3.57 -24.87
CA ILE A 697 28.05 2.52 -25.87
C ILE A 697 27.66 1.19 -25.21
N THR A 698 26.87 0.38 -25.91
CA THR A 698 26.44 -0.94 -25.43
C THR A 698 26.59 -1.97 -26.54
N ASP A 699 26.97 -3.21 -26.19
CA ASP A 699 27.15 -4.31 -27.15
C ASP A 699 25.84 -4.70 -27.86
N ASN A 700 24.68 -4.49 -27.23
CA ASN A 700 23.36 -4.76 -27.79
C ASN A 700 22.40 -3.60 -27.46
N ARG A 701 22.09 -2.75 -28.44
CA ARG A 701 21.00 -1.75 -28.33
C ARG A 701 19.67 -2.38 -28.74
N SER A 702 19.13 -3.31 -27.97
CA SER A 702 17.70 -3.62 -28.08
C SER A 702 16.90 -2.62 -27.26
N ASP A 703 15.74 -2.26 -27.78
CA ASP A 703 14.77 -1.36 -27.19
C ASP A 703 14.43 -1.72 -25.74
N PHE A 704 14.23 -0.67 -24.93
CA PHE A 704 13.97 -0.65 -23.48
C PHE A 704 12.85 -1.56 -22.95
N LYS A 705 12.17 -2.32 -23.82
CA LYS A 705 11.00 -3.13 -23.47
C LYS A 705 11.28 -4.63 -23.37
N ASP A 706 12.29 -5.17 -24.06
CA ASP A 706 12.53 -6.63 -24.13
C ASP A 706 14.03 -7.04 -24.06
N ALA A 707 14.92 -6.13 -23.71
CA ALA A 707 16.36 -6.40 -23.63
C ALA A 707 16.77 -6.95 -22.26
N ASN A 708 17.44 -8.11 -22.23
CA ASN A 708 18.15 -8.61 -21.06
C ASN A 708 19.42 -7.77 -20.68
N LEU A 709 19.60 -6.60 -21.31
CA LEU A 709 20.62 -5.59 -21.02
C LEU A 709 20.03 -4.20 -21.32
N GLY A 710 19.78 -3.37 -20.29
CA GLY A 710 19.20 -2.04 -20.50
C GLY A 710 18.90 -1.28 -19.21
N VAL A 711 18.52 -0.01 -19.36
CA VAL A 711 18.02 0.80 -18.23
C VAL A 711 16.53 0.53 -18.09
N ILE A 712 16.12 -0.08 -16.99
CA ILE A 712 14.72 -0.47 -16.83
C ILE A 712 13.87 0.74 -16.42
N ASP A 713 13.01 1.15 -17.32
CA ASP A 713 12.17 2.34 -17.18
C ASP A 713 10.74 2.00 -16.74
N ARG A 714 10.58 1.55 -15.48
CA ARG A 714 9.28 1.12 -14.95
C ARG A 714 8.75 2.05 -13.86
N GLY A 715 7.93 3.02 -14.27
CA GLY A 715 7.03 3.77 -13.38
C GLY A 715 7.59 5.05 -12.75
N ARG A 716 6.98 5.45 -11.62
CA ARG A 716 7.24 6.69 -10.87
C ARG A 716 8.38 6.50 -9.86
N ARG A 717 9.63 6.85 -10.20
CA ARG A 717 10.81 6.42 -9.42
C ARG A 717 11.95 7.44 -9.42
N THR A 718 12.68 7.48 -8.29
CA THR A 718 13.78 8.42 -8.03
C THR A 718 14.96 8.22 -8.95
N ASN A 719 15.44 6.99 -9.07
CA ASN A 719 16.68 6.64 -9.78
C ASN A 719 16.47 5.38 -10.64
N PRO A 720 16.62 5.47 -11.97
CA PRO A 720 16.67 4.30 -12.84
C PRO A 720 18.01 3.55 -12.66
N VAL A 721 18.02 2.24 -12.93
CA VAL A 721 19.24 1.42 -12.87
C VAL A 721 19.44 0.65 -14.17
N CYS A 722 20.70 0.34 -14.49
CA CYS A 722 21.03 -0.54 -15.61
C CYS A 722 21.07 -1.99 -15.14
N GLU A 723 20.36 -2.86 -15.85
CA GLU A 723 20.27 -4.29 -15.61
C GLU A 723 20.94 -5.06 -16.74
N ALA A 724 21.65 -6.14 -16.39
CA ALA A 724 22.13 -7.17 -17.29
C ALA A 724 21.77 -8.55 -16.73
N TYR A 725 20.76 -9.20 -17.30
CA TYR A 725 20.28 -10.52 -16.89
C TYR A 725 20.72 -11.60 -17.88
N TYR A 726 21.31 -12.69 -17.38
CA TYR A 726 21.65 -13.88 -18.17
C TYR A 726 22.34 -13.58 -19.52
N GLN A 727 23.29 -12.64 -19.51
CA GLN A 727 24.05 -12.26 -20.71
C GLN A 727 25.24 -13.18 -20.95
N GLN A 728 25.55 -13.52 -22.20
CA GLN A 728 26.76 -14.32 -22.50
C GLN A 728 28.04 -13.55 -22.14
N MET A 729 28.10 -12.30 -22.59
CA MET A 729 29.06 -11.24 -22.26
C MET A 729 28.33 -9.92 -22.45
N PHE A 730 28.78 -8.86 -21.80
CA PHE A 730 28.28 -7.51 -22.09
C PHE A 730 29.35 -6.49 -21.79
N GLU A 731 29.24 -5.35 -22.48
CA GLU A 731 29.94 -4.12 -22.16
C GLU A 731 28.98 -2.93 -22.26
N VAL A 732 29.01 -2.08 -21.23
CA VAL A 732 28.32 -0.79 -21.18
C VAL A 732 29.35 0.26 -20.78
N ASN A 733 29.72 1.15 -21.69
CA ASN A 733 30.83 2.10 -21.47
C ASN A 733 30.56 3.49 -22.04
N GLN A 734 31.37 4.47 -21.65
CA GLN A 734 31.43 5.77 -22.32
C GLN A 734 32.88 6.23 -22.46
N VAL A 735 33.15 6.95 -23.55
CA VAL A 735 34.44 7.62 -23.79
C VAL A 735 34.31 9.09 -23.42
N VAL A 736 35.03 9.51 -22.40
CA VAL A 736 35.06 10.89 -21.91
C VAL A 736 36.25 11.62 -22.54
N SER A 737 35.97 12.65 -23.31
CA SER A 737 37.00 13.44 -24.03
C SER A 737 37.29 14.78 -23.36
N ASN A 738 38.38 15.44 -23.77
CA ASN A 738 38.79 16.77 -23.31
C ASN A 738 39.05 16.88 -21.79
N LEU A 739 39.45 15.78 -21.16
CA LEU A 739 39.86 15.77 -19.76
C LEU A 739 41.21 16.48 -19.57
N SER A 740 41.39 17.07 -18.40
CA SER A 740 42.69 17.61 -17.99
C SER A 740 43.70 16.47 -17.79
N GLU A 741 44.97 16.70 -18.14
CA GLU A 741 46.04 15.75 -17.79
C GLU A 741 46.11 15.61 -16.26
N GLY A 742 46.10 14.37 -15.76
CA GLY A 742 46.30 14.06 -14.35
C GLY A 742 45.71 12.72 -13.94
N TYR A 743 45.35 12.57 -12.67
CA TYR A 743 44.95 11.30 -12.08
C TYR A 743 43.44 11.24 -11.78
N TYR A 744 42.80 10.14 -12.17
CA TYR A 744 41.35 9.94 -12.11
C TYR A 744 40.98 8.61 -11.47
N GLN A 745 39.82 8.58 -10.80
CA GLN A 745 39.18 7.39 -10.29
C GLN A 745 37.70 7.42 -10.64
N VAL A 746 37.13 6.26 -10.99
CA VAL A 746 35.68 6.10 -11.14
C VAL A 746 35.14 5.23 -10.01
N ASN A 747 33.95 5.57 -9.53
CA ASN A 747 33.17 4.72 -8.64
C ASN A 747 31.71 4.69 -9.08
N MET A 748 31.00 3.65 -8.68
CA MET A 748 29.57 3.45 -8.93
C MET A 748 28.97 2.52 -7.87
N THR A 749 27.65 2.37 -7.89
CA THR A 749 26.93 1.37 -7.09
C THR A 749 26.50 0.22 -7.98
N GLY A 750 26.85 -1.01 -7.64
CA GLY A 750 26.45 -2.16 -8.44
C GLY A 750 26.82 -3.49 -7.81
N TYR A 751 26.10 -4.55 -8.17
CA TYR A 751 26.38 -5.91 -7.71
C TYR A 751 26.31 -6.93 -8.85
N TYR A 752 26.81 -8.13 -8.54
CA TYR A 752 26.67 -9.33 -9.35
C TYR A 752 26.05 -10.48 -8.53
N ARG A 753 25.11 -11.21 -9.13
CA ARG A 753 24.51 -12.43 -8.60
C ARG A 753 25.00 -13.63 -9.38
N ASP A 754 25.62 -14.58 -8.67
CA ASP A 754 26.18 -15.81 -9.23
C ASP A 754 25.12 -16.92 -9.36
N GLY A 755 24.39 -16.89 -10.47
CA GLY A 755 23.33 -17.83 -10.80
C GLY A 755 21.93 -17.30 -10.46
N SER A 756 20.96 -18.21 -10.36
CA SER A 756 19.60 -17.88 -9.89
C SER A 756 19.61 -17.37 -8.43
N ARG A 757 18.51 -16.75 -7.97
CA ARG A 757 18.38 -16.31 -6.57
C ARG A 757 18.46 -17.51 -5.61
N GLU A 758 17.84 -18.63 -5.97
CA GLU A 758 17.84 -19.86 -5.18
C GLU A 758 19.26 -20.45 -5.07
N ASP A 759 19.98 -20.54 -6.19
CA ASP A 759 21.35 -21.07 -6.21
C ASP A 759 22.31 -20.21 -5.40
N LEU A 760 22.23 -18.89 -5.54
CA LEU A 760 23.04 -17.97 -4.75
C LEU A 760 22.74 -18.14 -3.25
N GLN A 761 21.48 -18.20 -2.84
CA GLN A 761 21.10 -18.38 -1.44
C GLN A 761 21.61 -19.69 -0.86
N GLN A 762 21.56 -20.79 -1.64
CA GLN A 762 22.13 -22.07 -1.22
C GLN A 762 23.66 -21.99 -1.07
N LYS A 763 24.37 -21.35 -2.02
CA LYS A 763 25.82 -21.13 -1.91
C LYS A 763 26.17 -20.39 -0.62
N VAL A 764 25.48 -19.28 -0.34
CA VAL A 764 25.72 -18.47 0.86
C VAL A 764 25.38 -19.25 2.14
N ALA A 765 24.23 -19.93 2.18
CA ALA A 765 23.82 -20.74 3.33
C ALA A 765 24.81 -21.89 3.64
N ASN A 766 25.44 -22.45 2.61
CA ASN A 766 26.46 -23.50 2.73
C ASN A 766 27.88 -22.94 2.97
N GLY A 767 28.05 -21.63 3.14
CA GLY A 767 29.36 -21.00 3.35
C GLY A 767 30.25 -20.94 2.10
N THR A 768 29.69 -21.16 0.90
CA THR A 768 30.40 -21.06 -0.38
C THR A 768 30.45 -19.61 -0.83
N THR A 769 31.64 -19.12 -1.17
CA THR A 769 31.82 -17.76 -1.70
C THR A 769 31.27 -17.67 -3.14
N PRO A 770 30.31 -16.77 -3.42
CA PRO A 770 29.79 -16.58 -4.77
C PRO A 770 30.86 -16.05 -5.74
N ALA A 771 30.84 -16.53 -6.98
CA ALA A 771 31.69 -16.01 -8.04
C ALA A 771 31.27 -14.58 -8.46
N ARG A 772 32.18 -13.83 -9.10
CA ARG A 772 31.96 -12.43 -9.50
C ARG A 772 32.53 -12.20 -10.90
N HIS A 773 31.65 -12.08 -11.89
CA HIS A 773 32.01 -12.05 -13.32
C HIS A 773 31.81 -10.68 -13.98
N ALA A 774 31.02 -9.80 -13.37
CA ALA A 774 30.91 -8.41 -13.79
C ALA A 774 31.98 -7.53 -13.12
N MET A 775 32.57 -6.61 -13.87
CA MET A 775 33.68 -5.75 -13.48
C MET A 775 33.36 -4.29 -13.81
N LEU A 776 33.57 -3.38 -12.85
CA LEU A 776 33.74 -1.95 -13.14
C LEU A 776 35.14 -1.74 -13.71
N TYR A 777 35.29 -0.94 -14.76
CA TYR A 777 36.60 -0.65 -15.33
C TYR A 777 36.81 0.82 -15.69
N ILE A 778 38.10 1.19 -15.77
CA ILE A 778 38.61 2.50 -16.20
C ILE A 778 39.85 2.27 -17.07
N GLU A 779 39.95 2.95 -18.22
CA GLU A 779 41.02 2.73 -19.20
C GLU A 779 41.52 4.01 -19.88
N TYR A 780 42.84 4.14 -20.00
CA TYR A 780 43.53 5.09 -20.86
C TYR A 780 44.49 4.37 -21.81
N LYS A 781 44.25 4.42 -23.13
CA LYS A 781 45.11 3.84 -24.18
C LYS A 781 45.54 2.38 -23.91
N GLY A 782 44.60 1.49 -23.63
CA GLY A 782 44.88 0.07 -23.35
C GLY A 782 45.52 -0.20 -21.98
N LYS A 783 45.66 0.81 -21.12
CA LYS A 783 46.15 0.68 -19.75
C LYS A 783 45.04 1.09 -18.79
N GLY A 784 44.61 0.17 -17.93
CA GLY A 784 43.46 0.40 -17.09
C GLY A 784 43.47 -0.39 -15.80
N ASN A 785 42.32 -0.36 -15.13
CA ASN A 785 42.03 -1.20 -13.98
C ASN A 785 40.59 -1.73 -14.07
N GLU A 786 40.43 -3.00 -13.72
CA GLU A 786 39.14 -3.67 -13.55
C GLU A 786 38.96 -4.08 -12.09
N VAL A 787 37.74 -3.94 -11.58
CA VAL A 787 37.35 -4.31 -10.21
C VAL A 787 36.03 -5.07 -10.24
N ALA A 788 36.04 -6.29 -9.71
CA ALA A 788 34.85 -7.12 -9.61
C ALA A 788 33.76 -6.43 -8.79
N LEU A 789 32.55 -6.37 -9.35
CA LEU A 789 31.38 -5.88 -8.62
C LEU A 789 31.16 -6.73 -7.36
N PRO A 790 30.75 -6.14 -6.23
CA PRO A 790 30.30 -6.87 -5.05
C PRO A 790 29.32 -8.00 -5.40
N SER A 791 29.37 -9.11 -4.64
CA SER A 791 28.29 -10.09 -4.73
C SER A 791 27.02 -9.47 -4.14
N ILE A 792 25.84 -9.73 -4.73
CA ILE A 792 24.54 -9.38 -4.14
C ILE A 792 24.37 -9.97 -2.72
N ALA A 793 25.11 -11.04 -2.39
CA ALA A 793 25.11 -11.60 -1.04
C ALA A 793 25.62 -10.61 0.04
N ALA A 794 26.41 -9.60 -0.36
CA ALA A 794 26.93 -8.59 0.56
C ALA A 794 25.84 -7.69 1.16
N GLY A 795 24.69 -7.56 0.51
CA GLY A 795 23.55 -6.79 1.04
C GLY A 795 22.51 -7.63 1.75
N ILE A 796 22.73 -8.94 1.97
CA ILE A 796 21.73 -9.78 2.63
C ILE A 796 21.35 -9.20 4.01
N ASN A 797 20.04 -9.07 4.24
CA ASN A 797 19.41 -8.48 5.42
C ASN A 797 19.79 -7.01 5.70
N GLN A 798 20.36 -6.28 4.73
CA GLN A 798 20.78 -4.89 4.92
C GLN A 798 19.66 -3.87 4.62
N CYS A 799 18.55 -4.27 4.02
CA CYS A 799 17.35 -3.44 3.85
C CYS A 799 16.10 -4.24 4.27
N PRO A 800 15.86 -4.43 5.59
CA PRO A 800 14.79 -5.27 6.11
C PRO A 800 13.41 -4.89 5.56
N GLY A 801 12.65 -5.86 5.05
CA GLY A 801 11.35 -5.67 4.43
C GLY A 801 11.39 -5.12 3.01
N ILE A 802 12.52 -5.26 2.30
CA ILE A 802 12.69 -4.91 0.88
C ILE A 802 13.38 -6.08 0.16
N GLY A 803 12.67 -6.64 -0.83
CA GLY A 803 13.15 -7.72 -1.69
C GLY A 803 12.56 -9.08 -1.36
N TRP A 804 13.27 -10.14 -1.74
CA TRP A 804 12.84 -11.53 -1.56
C TRP A 804 13.66 -12.22 -0.46
N LYS A 805 12.97 -13.01 0.37
CA LYS A 805 13.55 -13.73 1.52
C LYS A 805 13.86 -15.18 1.17
N GLY A 806 15.15 -15.50 1.06
CA GLY A 806 15.65 -16.86 0.88
C GLY A 806 16.23 -17.47 2.16
N ALA A 807 16.92 -18.61 2.02
CA ALA A 807 17.48 -19.40 3.13
C ALA A 807 18.61 -18.68 3.92
N ALA A 808 19.41 -17.85 3.26
CA ALA A 808 20.47 -17.04 3.87
C ALA A 808 19.96 -15.66 4.36
N GLY A 809 18.79 -15.24 3.89
CA GLY A 809 18.14 -13.99 4.28
C GLY A 809 17.54 -13.23 3.10
N GLU A 810 17.13 -12.00 3.38
CA GLU A 810 16.49 -11.12 2.42
C GLU A 810 17.51 -10.40 1.52
N GLN A 811 17.23 -10.32 0.22
CA GLN A 811 18.06 -9.68 -0.80
C GLN A 811 17.19 -9.02 -1.89
N PRO A 812 17.76 -8.16 -2.76
CA PRO A 812 17.03 -7.64 -3.93
C PRO A 812 16.54 -8.77 -4.85
N ASP A 813 15.31 -8.66 -5.35
CA ASP A 813 14.70 -9.61 -6.30
C ASP A 813 14.43 -8.99 -7.66
N ASN A 814 14.30 -7.67 -7.72
CA ASN A 814 14.11 -6.90 -8.95
C ASN A 814 14.92 -5.59 -8.92
N VAL A 815 14.96 -4.90 -10.07
CA VAL A 815 15.69 -3.63 -10.24
C VAL A 815 15.23 -2.52 -9.30
N MET A 816 13.98 -2.55 -8.83
CA MET A 816 13.49 -1.56 -7.87
C MET A 816 14.07 -1.79 -6.48
N ASP A 817 14.13 -3.04 -6.04
CA ASP A 817 14.83 -3.39 -4.81
C ASP A 817 16.32 -3.02 -4.92
N ALA A 818 16.93 -3.22 -6.10
CA ALA A 818 18.32 -2.85 -6.32
C ALA A 818 18.57 -1.34 -6.11
N ALA A 819 17.70 -0.49 -6.67
CA ALA A 819 17.76 0.96 -6.48
C ALA A 819 17.65 1.33 -4.99
N GLU A 820 16.70 0.75 -4.24
CA GLU A 820 16.54 0.97 -2.80
C GLU A 820 17.80 0.63 -2.00
N TYR A 821 18.49 -0.45 -2.38
CA TYR A 821 19.74 -0.86 -1.74
C TYR A 821 20.89 0.10 -2.07
N PHE A 822 21.00 0.55 -3.33
CA PHE A 822 22.00 1.53 -3.74
C PHE A 822 21.81 2.87 -3.02
N GLU A 823 20.58 3.37 -2.97
CA GLU A 823 20.22 4.60 -2.25
C GLU A 823 20.50 4.48 -0.75
N SER A 824 20.43 3.27 -0.20
CA SER A 824 20.77 2.97 1.20
C SER A 824 22.29 2.88 1.47
N GLY A 825 23.12 3.20 0.47
CA GLY A 825 24.58 3.25 0.56
C GLY A 825 25.30 1.92 0.35
N LEU A 826 24.62 0.91 -0.17
CA LEU A 826 25.20 -0.42 -0.38
C LEU A 826 25.88 -0.54 -1.75
N TYR A 827 26.75 -1.54 -1.87
CA TYR A 827 27.36 -1.96 -3.14
C TYR A 827 28.21 -0.91 -3.87
N LYS A 828 28.74 0.09 -3.14
CA LYS A 828 29.68 1.05 -3.72
C LYS A 828 31.01 0.37 -4.06
N VAL A 829 31.48 0.58 -5.29
CA VAL A 829 32.72 -0.01 -5.83
C VAL A 829 33.56 1.07 -6.49
N TYR A 830 34.89 0.98 -6.33
CA TYR A 830 35.85 1.96 -6.80
C TYR A 830 36.91 1.27 -7.65
N THR A 831 37.32 1.90 -8.75
CA THR A 831 38.55 1.50 -9.46
C THR A 831 39.78 1.97 -8.69
N ARG A 832 40.97 1.54 -9.14
CA ARG A 832 42.22 2.23 -8.82
C ARG A 832 42.28 3.59 -9.51
N ILE A 833 43.15 4.44 -8.98
CA ILE A 833 43.48 5.74 -9.59
C ILE A 833 44.40 5.48 -10.79
N ILE A 834 44.06 6.01 -11.97
CA ILE A 834 44.91 5.91 -13.17
C ILE A 834 45.29 7.29 -13.71
N LYS A 835 46.41 7.37 -14.45
CA LYS A 835 46.88 8.61 -15.07
C LYS A 835 46.33 8.75 -16.49
N VAL A 836 45.67 9.89 -16.76
CA VAL A 836 45.24 10.34 -18.08
C VAL A 836 46.27 11.32 -18.64
N GLY A 837 46.72 11.07 -19.87
CA GLY A 837 47.69 11.90 -20.58
C GLY A 837 47.08 13.15 -21.23
N PRO A 838 47.89 13.95 -21.95
CA PRO A 838 47.47 15.25 -22.50
C PRO A 838 46.37 15.17 -23.57
N GLU A 839 46.12 14.00 -24.15
CA GLU A 839 45.01 13.76 -25.09
C GLU A 839 43.64 13.87 -24.41
N GLY A 840 43.58 13.65 -23.09
CA GLY A 840 42.36 13.85 -22.31
C GLY A 840 41.21 12.87 -22.61
N GLU A 841 41.48 11.69 -23.16
CA GLU A 841 40.46 10.67 -23.46
C GLU A 841 40.49 9.55 -22.41
N LEU A 842 39.36 9.22 -21.78
CA LEU A 842 39.23 8.19 -20.74
C LEU A 842 37.98 7.34 -21.00
N THR A 843 38.12 6.02 -20.99
CA THR A 843 36.98 5.10 -21.09
C THR A 843 36.63 4.56 -19.72
N ILE A 844 35.34 4.56 -19.38
CA ILE A 844 34.81 3.95 -18.15
C ILE A 844 33.60 3.09 -18.50
N GLY A 845 33.40 1.99 -17.77
CA GLY A 845 32.25 1.14 -18.02
C GLY A 845 32.13 -0.07 -17.10
N VAL A 846 31.19 -0.94 -17.44
CA VAL A 846 31.00 -2.25 -16.82
C VAL A 846 31.09 -3.30 -17.89
N THR A 847 31.84 -4.35 -17.62
CA THR A 847 31.99 -5.50 -18.51
C THR A 847 31.75 -6.81 -17.78
N LYS A 848 31.51 -7.90 -18.52
CA LYS A 848 31.37 -9.26 -17.99
C LYS A 848 32.12 -10.26 -18.86
N ASP A 849 32.87 -11.15 -18.21
CA ASP A 849 33.87 -12.02 -18.85
C ASP A 849 33.33 -13.36 -19.38
N LYS A 850 32.21 -13.88 -18.85
CA LYS A 850 31.60 -15.14 -19.32
C LYS A 850 30.15 -15.30 -18.86
N GLN A 851 29.44 -16.23 -19.50
CA GLN A 851 28.07 -16.61 -19.16
C GLN A 851 28.00 -17.47 -17.90
N VAL A 852 27.01 -17.19 -17.03
CA VAL A 852 26.54 -18.08 -15.98
C VAL A 852 25.01 -18.10 -16.03
N ASP A 853 24.40 -19.29 -15.93
CA ASP A 853 22.96 -19.47 -16.06
C ASP A 853 22.18 -18.62 -15.05
N ASN A 854 21.21 -17.84 -15.53
CA ASN A 854 20.34 -16.97 -14.73
C ASN A 854 21.07 -15.94 -13.85
N ASP A 855 22.34 -15.66 -14.12
CA ASP A 855 23.08 -14.63 -13.41
C ASP A 855 22.53 -13.23 -13.67
N TRP A 856 22.96 -12.28 -12.84
CA TRP A 856 22.39 -10.95 -12.86
C TRP A 856 23.38 -9.90 -12.39
N ALA A 857 23.58 -8.85 -13.17
CA ALA A 857 24.30 -7.66 -12.75
C ALA A 857 23.36 -6.45 -12.80
N VAL A 858 23.46 -5.60 -11.78
CA VAL A 858 22.72 -4.34 -11.72
C VAL A 858 23.68 -3.27 -11.26
N PHE A 859 23.65 -2.11 -11.92
CA PHE A 859 24.55 -1.01 -11.62
C PHE A 859 23.97 0.35 -12.01
N ASP A 860 24.43 1.39 -11.32
CA ASP A 860 24.04 2.78 -11.51
C ASP A 860 25.06 3.73 -10.85
N ASN A 861 24.86 5.02 -11.04
CA ASN A 861 25.37 6.09 -10.19
C ASN A 861 26.88 6.30 -10.29
N PHE A 862 27.38 6.40 -11.52
CA PHE A 862 28.78 6.65 -11.81
C PHE A 862 29.23 8.02 -11.28
N ARG A 863 30.45 8.07 -10.76
CA ARG A 863 31.10 9.26 -10.22
C ARG A 863 32.54 9.30 -10.69
N LEU A 864 32.99 10.47 -11.15
CA LEU A 864 34.36 10.70 -11.58
C LEU A 864 35.05 11.64 -10.59
N THR A 865 36.21 11.24 -10.10
CA THR A 865 37.00 12.04 -9.15
C THR A 865 38.37 12.36 -9.75
N TYR A 866 38.77 13.63 -9.70
CA TYR A 866 40.06 14.12 -10.18
C TYR A 866 40.99 14.48 -9.01
N PHE A 867 42.22 13.96 -9.02
CA PHE A 867 43.20 14.11 -7.95
C PHE A 867 44.31 15.13 -8.27
N GLY A 868 44.27 15.77 -9.44
CA GLY A 868 45.33 16.67 -9.89
C GLY A 868 46.44 15.97 -10.68
N LYS A 869 47.52 16.70 -10.95
CA LYS A 869 48.65 16.23 -11.78
C LYS A 869 49.62 15.30 -11.07
N HIS A 870 49.56 15.25 -9.74
CA HIS A 870 50.49 14.52 -8.90
C HIS A 870 49.73 13.73 -7.85
N VAL A 871 49.94 12.42 -7.84
CA VAL A 871 49.44 11.49 -6.82
C VAL A 871 50.58 10.54 -6.46
N SER A 872 50.81 10.34 -5.18
CA SER A 872 51.80 9.39 -4.64
C SER A 872 51.42 7.94 -4.93
N GLN A 873 52.43 7.08 -5.08
CA GLN A 873 52.21 5.65 -5.31
C GLN A 873 51.41 4.98 -4.17
N GLU A 874 51.61 5.43 -2.93
CA GLU A 874 50.86 4.96 -1.76
C GLU A 874 49.35 5.18 -1.91
N ILE A 875 48.94 6.35 -2.42
CA ILE A 875 47.53 6.67 -2.68
C ILE A 875 47.00 5.89 -3.88
N ILE A 876 47.80 5.72 -4.95
CA ILE A 876 47.43 4.93 -6.14
C ILE A 876 47.18 3.46 -5.78
N ASP A 877 48.05 2.88 -4.95
CA ASP A 877 47.95 1.49 -4.51
C ASP A 877 46.86 1.27 -3.47
N GLY A 878 46.25 2.35 -2.95
CA GLY A 878 45.26 2.29 -1.87
C GLY A 878 45.86 1.86 -0.53
N ILE A 879 47.18 1.99 -0.35
CA ILE A 879 47.86 1.72 0.92
C ILE A 879 47.59 2.90 1.85
N ASN A 880 46.45 2.86 2.54
CA ASN A 880 46.28 3.64 3.74
C ASN A 880 47.31 3.13 4.75
N THR A 881 48.41 3.86 4.99
CA THR A 881 49.15 3.72 6.25
C THR A 881 48.12 3.77 7.36
N VAL A 882 47.90 2.64 8.03
CA VAL A 882 47.16 2.58 9.27
C VAL A 882 47.90 3.53 10.21
N LYS A 883 47.39 4.76 10.34
CA LYS A 883 47.65 5.54 11.55
C LYS A 883 47.02 4.73 12.66
N SER A 884 47.85 3.90 13.29
CA SER A 884 47.56 3.21 14.52
C SER A 884 47.07 4.23 15.53
N ASN A 885 45.75 4.35 15.69
CA ASN A 885 45.18 5.07 16.81
C ASN A 885 45.60 4.36 18.10
N SER A 886 46.09 5.18 19.04
CA SER A 886 46.47 4.89 20.43
C SER A 886 47.53 3.81 20.67
N ILE A 887 48.80 4.20 20.64
CA ILE A 887 49.72 3.63 21.62
C ILE A 887 49.38 4.29 22.96
N GLU A 888 48.85 3.52 23.92
CA GLU A 888 48.85 3.92 25.32
C GLU A 888 50.30 4.13 25.76
N ASN A 889 50.73 5.39 25.77
CA ASN A 889 52.11 5.77 25.94
C ASN A 889 52.62 5.28 27.32
N GLY A 890 53.58 4.35 27.33
CA GLY A 890 54.31 3.95 28.54
C GLY A 890 54.04 2.56 29.12
N LYS A 891 53.12 1.76 28.57
CA LYS A 891 52.98 0.34 28.96
C LYS A 891 54.06 -0.53 28.29
N ILE A 892 54.64 -1.45 29.06
CA ILE A 892 55.69 -2.35 28.62
C ILE A 892 55.15 -3.78 28.64
N TYR A 893 55.37 -4.56 27.59
CA TYR A 893 54.94 -5.96 27.49
C TYR A 893 56.14 -6.88 27.29
N ASN A 894 56.08 -8.11 27.81
CA ASN A 894 57.02 -9.17 27.44
C ASN A 894 56.61 -9.80 26.09
N LEU A 895 57.44 -10.70 25.55
CA LEU A 895 57.15 -11.39 24.28
C LEU A 895 55.95 -12.36 24.34
N GLN A 896 55.44 -12.65 25.54
CA GLN A 896 54.23 -13.44 25.76
C GLN A 896 52.96 -12.55 25.80
N GLY A 897 53.10 -11.24 25.57
CA GLY A 897 51.98 -10.30 25.55
C GLY A 897 51.49 -9.86 26.94
N MET A 898 52.21 -10.18 28.02
CA MET A 898 51.86 -9.75 29.37
C MET A 898 52.43 -8.37 29.69
N GLU A 899 51.59 -7.48 30.23
CA GLU A 899 52.02 -6.16 30.72
C GLU A 899 52.96 -6.33 31.93
N VAL A 900 54.08 -5.59 31.93
CA VAL A 900 55.06 -5.53 33.01
C VAL A 900 55.27 -4.09 33.43
N LYS A 901 55.21 -3.81 34.73
CA LYS A 901 55.38 -2.45 35.25
C LYS A 901 56.79 -1.89 35.05
N ARG A 902 57.83 -2.75 35.09
CA ARG A 902 59.24 -2.43 34.83
C ARG A 902 59.99 -3.66 34.31
N PRO A 903 60.88 -3.54 33.31
CA PRO A 903 61.62 -4.66 32.74
C PRO A 903 62.87 -4.96 33.59
N LEU A 904 62.69 -5.69 34.70
CA LEU A 904 63.77 -5.97 35.67
C LEU A 904 64.60 -7.23 35.36
N LYS A 905 64.22 -8.00 34.34
CA LYS A 905 64.92 -9.22 33.93
C LYS A 905 65.56 -9.01 32.56
N ARG A 906 66.68 -9.68 32.30
CA ARG A 906 67.30 -9.71 30.96
C ARG A 906 66.32 -10.28 29.95
N GLY A 907 66.09 -9.57 28.85
CA GLY A 907 65.12 -10.01 27.83
C GLY A 907 64.68 -8.92 26.87
N ILE A 908 63.84 -9.31 25.91
CA ILE A 908 63.23 -8.42 24.91
C ILE A 908 61.85 -8.01 25.42
N TYR A 909 61.59 -6.71 25.40
CA TYR A 909 60.33 -6.10 25.81
C TYR A 909 59.78 -5.20 24.69
N ILE A 910 58.48 -4.96 24.71
CA ILE A 910 57.78 -4.10 23.76
C ILE A 910 57.17 -2.93 24.54
N CYS A 911 57.59 -1.71 24.21
CA CYS A 911 56.99 -0.46 24.69
C CYS A 911 56.96 0.49 23.49
N ASN A 912 55.97 1.35 23.33
CA ASN A 912 56.05 2.26 22.17
C ASN A 912 55.65 1.63 20.82
N GLY A 913 55.21 0.36 20.81
CA GLY A 913 55.26 -0.48 19.60
C GLY A 913 56.69 -0.86 19.15
N LYS A 914 57.73 -0.56 19.96
CA LYS A 914 59.14 -0.84 19.65
C LYS A 914 59.72 -1.88 20.61
N LYS A 915 60.53 -2.79 20.05
CA LYS A 915 61.30 -3.75 20.84
C LYS A 915 62.51 -3.07 21.46
N PHE A 916 62.77 -3.32 22.74
CA PHE A 916 64.02 -2.94 23.41
C PHE A 916 64.53 -4.10 24.27
N ILE A 917 65.84 -4.09 24.51
CA ILE A 917 66.54 -5.17 25.23
C ILE A 917 66.99 -4.63 26.57
N VAL A 918 66.60 -5.31 27.65
CA VAL A 918 67.24 -5.13 28.95
C VAL A 918 68.39 -6.13 29.05
N LYS A 919 69.60 -5.60 29.18
CA LYS A 919 70.86 -6.36 29.24
C LYS A 919 71.31 -6.66 30.65
#